data_AF-A0A356ZAV0-F1
#
_entry.id   AF-A0A356ZAV0-F1
#
_cell.length_a   1.000
_cell.length_b   1.000
_cell.length_c   1.000
_cell.angle_alpha   90.00
_cell.angle_beta   90.00
_cell.angle_gamma   90.00
#
_symmetry.space_group_name_H-M   'P 1'
#
loop_
_entity.id
_entity.type
_entity.pdbx_description
1 polymer ?
#
loop_
_entity_poly.entity_id
_entity_poly.type
_entity_poly.pdbx_seq_one_letter_code
_entity_poly.pdbx_strand_id
1 'polypeptide(L)'
;MDKTEMTLYAGGATGKITATVKPTDASNKKVIWKSDNEKFATVDANGVVTPVAAGTATITATSDANSSKYDSCVVTVVKPTEANFVPIGNVGIAPDTAGDAAGKIYAEYKLVAGGENISLVEDNIKYIKVKVGEGDWQDLTANTDATLWFNVEATRGVRAYEVKTNDGDVYTATLNWDKEIKPATWESTGEEGTRPDTSDAYVEYKLMADSKQVPLKASDVKLVALKDKEKWGARELNTDPTLWFKKDNAIGNYEYLIVTNDVTIYRATLEWQGGDVYTALAEINDYLTSEKYVYANAPRALEGYLTTLGINVGAKSDYAALDKIATGGKNRKTAVFYDLNNNKPNEGYDLATLTTYFNDMVATRLVTEESMDLVNNAKNIGALNGISYVTMLLERFQTVSYRTHSDIPVADKVSILQDLVDRYEALGADGRVAVLTEIIGIRDSNTDKQFARSQHTTEALAAALTKIETEINNRLTITSVTIADNKAYASTAAGTVRVLGYGVGINLDAVNKGKKISDTTSIVIELYKGDTLLGQQSFNEAGYSKHGGASQTSGTIDAGGQYKATSWDNSWSAKINDIPDKAVATVQYDDGTATAEKALSFTEEQTNIFSAAQAVHALFEDVFAEESALALKEGVNQDDINAASALVKAVTLNTTQNKAVLEELITKAGTLLGGDQKTGQETNIQMMQAPIMNAEDPVAEESLQTEDEIEVAPEEANGNDEMTTEAVVENEANEEAIVEVDEAQAEEDEEVAVEAEKAEDISEGIQE
;
A
#
# COMPACT_ATOMS: atom_id res chain seq x y z
N MET A 1 -7.83 69.30 45.20
CA MET A 1 -8.37 67.97 44.86
C MET A 1 -8.86 67.33 46.15
N ASP A 2 -9.48 66.16 46.08
CA ASP A 2 -9.73 65.28 47.22
C ASP A 2 -8.46 64.53 47.68
N LYS A 3 -7.47 64.39 46.79
CA LYS A 3 -6.21 63.64 46.98
C LYS A 3 -5.02 64.41 46.42
N THR A 4 -3.88 64.35 47.11
CA THR A 4 -2.58 64.84 46.63
C THR A 4 -1.67 63.72 46.12
N GLU A 5 -1.96 62.47 46.47
CA GLU A 5 -1.23 61.27 46.07
C GLU A 5 -2.21 60.10 45.82
N MET A 6 -1.83 59.16 44.95
CA MET A 6 -2.60 57.95 44.66
C MET A 6 -1.68 56.83 44.16
N THR A 7 -1.87 55.61 44.68
CA THR A 7 -1.20 54.41 44.14
C THR A 7 -2.18 53.57 43.31
N LEU A 8 -1.77 53.17 42.10
CA LEU A 8 -2.51 52.29 41.20
C LEU A 8 -1.60 51.15 40.69
N TYR A 9 -2.19 50.13 40.07
CA TYR A 9 -1.46 48.99 39.50
C TYR A 9 -1.55 48.97 37.98
N ALA A 10 -0.43 48.75 37.28
CA ALA A 10 -0.36 48.78 35.82
C ALA A 10 -1.34 47.78 35.17
N GLY A 11 -2.22 48.26 34.29
CA GLY A 11 -3.26 47.46 33.66
C GLY A 11 -4.44 47.07 34.57
N GLY A 12 -4.43 47.51 35.83
CA GLY A 12 -5.49 47.24 36.81
C GLY A 12 -6.63 48.27 36.80
N ALA A 13 -7.45 48.23 37.85
CA ALA A 13 -8.63 49.09 37.99
C ALA A 13 -8.29 50.60 38.03
N THR A 14 -9.21 51.42 37.52
CA THR A 14 -9.07 52.88 37.44
C THR A 14 -9.26 53.57 38.80
N GLY A 15 -8.57 54.70 38.99
CA GLY A 15 -8.72 55.57 40.15
C GLY A 15 -9.66 56.74 39.88
N LYS A 16 -10.25 57.32 40.93
CA LYS A 16 -11.02 58.58 40.83
C LYS A 16 -10.37 59.70 41.64
N ILE A 17 -10.20 60.87 41.02
CA ILE A 17 -9.82 62.12 41.66
C ILE A 17 -10.96 63.12 41.47
N THR A 18 -11.22 63.95 42.49
CA THR A 18 -12.29 64.94 42.52
C THR A 18 -11.70 66.34 42.69
N ALA A 19 -12.12 67.29 41.85
CA ALA A 19 -11.70 68.69 41.92
C ALA A 19 -12.88 69.60 42.28
N THR A 20 -12.72 70.44 43.32
CA THR A 20 -13.76 71.37 43.78
C THR A 20 -13.32 72.81 43.53
N VAL A 21 -13.94 73.47 42.55
CA VAL A 21 -13.68 74.87 42.23
C VAL A 21 -14.18 75.79 43.35
N LYS A 22 -13.37 76.80 43.70
CA LYS A 22 -13.72 77.87 44.64
C LYS A 22 -13.50 79.24 43.99
N PRO A 23 -14.32 80.27 44.31
CA PRO A 23 -15.44 80.24 45.27
C PRO A 23 -16.64 79.42 44.72
N THR A 24 -17.54 79.02 45.62
CA THR A 24 -18.62 78.05 45.31
C THR A 24 -19.72 78.60 44.41
N ASP A 25 -19.74 79.91 44.19
CA ASP A 25 -20.62 80.69 43.32
C ASP A 25 -19.97 81.04 41.96
N ALA A 26 -18.73 80.60 41.69
CA ALA A 26 -18.04 80.85 40.43
C ALA A 26 -18.90 80.49 39.20
N SER A 27 -19.02 81.43 38.26
CA SER A 27 -19.88 81.31 37.07
C SER A 27 -19.38 80.27 36.06
N ASN A 28 -18.07 80.00 36.03
CA ASN A 28 -17.48 78.88 35.33
C ASN A 28 -16.79 77.95 36.35
N LYS A 29 -17.25 76.70 36.42
CA LYS A 29 -16.73 75.63 37.29
C LYS A 29 -16.07 74.50 36.51
N LYS A 30 -15.85 74.66 35.21
CA LYS A 30 -15.21 73.66 34.35
C LYS A 30 -13.75 73.48 34.76
N VAL A 31 -13.34 72.22 34.81
CA VAL A 31 -11.99 71.77 35.14
C VAL A 31 -11.40 71.12 33.89
N ILE A 32 -10.15 71.45 33.59
CA ILE A 32 -9.35 70.81 32.55
C ILE A 32 -8.39 69.85 33.27
N TRP A 33 -8.52 68.57 32.98
CA TRP A 33 -7.62 67.53 33.48
C TRP A 33 -6.45 67.30 32.50
N LYS A 34 -5.27 67.00 33.03
CA LYS A 34 -4.09 66.63 32.25
C LYS A 34 -3.17 65.70 33.06
N SER A 35 -2.56 64.73 32.39
CA SER A 35 -1.38 64.01 32.90
C SER A 35 -0.09 64.67 32.37
N ASP A 36 0.98 64.69 33.16
CA ASP A 36 2.32 65.04 32.66
C ASP A 36 2.97 63.92 31.84
N ASN A 37 2.58 62.66 32.09
CA ASN A 37 3.17 61.48 31.48
C ASN A 37 2.17 60.33 31.31
N GLU A 38 1.43 60.40 30.20
CA GLU A 38 0.40 59.43 29.79
C GLU A 38 0.93 58.01 29.54
N LYS A 39 2.26 57.79 29.51
CA LYS A 39 2.86 56.45 29.47
C LYS A 39 2.68 55.66 30.77
N PHE A 40 2.50 56.34 31.90
CA PHE A 40 2.31 55.71 33.21
C PHE A 40 0.84 55.78 33.66
N ALA A 41 0.21 56.96 33.56
CA ALA A 41 -1.23 57.10 33.82
C ALA A 41 -1.87 58.16 32.93
N THR A 42 -3.04 57.85 32.35
CA THR A 42 -3.91 58.81 31.64
C THR A 42 -5.02 59.29 32.56
N VAL A 43 -5.70 60.40 32.20
CA VAL A 43 -6.86 60.92 32.93
C VAL A 43 -7.94 61.39 31.96
N ASP A 44 -9.20 61.04 32.24
CA ASP A 44 -10.35 61.46 31.44
C ASP A 44 -10.85 62.87 31.81
N ALA A 45 -11.78 63.41 31.01
CA ALA A 45 -12.38 64.72 31.26
C ALA A 45 -13.16 64.84 32.58
N ASN A 46 -13.47 63.71 33.23
CA ASN A 46 -14.19 63.64 34.50
C ASN A 46 -13.25 63.51 35.72
N GLY A 47 -11.95 63.23 35.54
CA GLY A 47 -11.02 62.90 36.63
C GLY A 47 -10.96 61.41 37.00
N VAL A 48 -11.31 60.51 36.07
CA VAL A 48 -10.99 59.07 36.15
C VAL A 48 -9.57 58.88 35.63
N VAL A 49 -8.72 58.21 36.41
CA VAL A 49 -7.31 57.95 36.11
C VAL A 49 -7.12 56.48 35.73
N THR A 50 -6.53 56.21 34.56
CA THR A 50 -6.28 54.84 34.09
C THR A 50 -4.79 54.51 34.16
N PRO A 51 -4.38 53.45 34.88
CA PRO A 51 -2.98 53.07 35.01
C PRO A 51 -2.49 52.26 33.81
N VAL A 52 -1.46 52.76 33.14
CA VAL A 52 -0.92 52.19 31.89
C VAL A 52 0.30 51.31 32.14
N ALA A 53 1.33 51.85 32.79
CA ALA A 53 2.59 51.14 33.07
C ALA A 53 3.24 51.65 34.37
N ALA A 54 4.11 50.84 34.97
CA ALA A 54 4.75 51.19 36.23
C ALA A 54 5.69 52.40 36.09
N GLY A 55 5.57 53.36 37.02
CA GLY A 55 6.21 54.68 36.99
C GLY A 55 5.36 55.72 37.72
N THR A 56 5.69 57.01 37.61
CA THR A 56 4.97 58.09 38.30
C THR A 56 4.54 59.17 37.31
N ALA A 57 3.30 59.64 37.44
CA ALA A 57 2.74 60.74 36.65
C ALA A 57 1.97 61.73 37.55
N THR A 58 2.12 63.03 37.31
CA THR A 58 1.39 64.09 37.99
C THR A 58 0.11 64.40 37.23
N ILE A 59 -1.04 64.10 37.85
CA ILE A 59 -2.36 64.50 37.33
C ILE A 59 -2.66 65.91 37.83
N THR A 60 -2.94 66.83 36.92
CA THR A 60 -3.24 68.24 37.20
C THR A 60 -4.70 68.56 36.84
N ALA A 61 -5.38 69.31 37.71
CA ALA A 61 -6.71 69.85 37.47
C ALA A 61 -6.65 71.38 37.46
N THR A 62 -6.87 71.98 36.30
CA THR A 62 -6.75 73.43 36.06
C THR A 62 -8.12 74.06 35.84
N SER A 63 -8.38 75.24 36.40
CA SER A 63 -9.60 75.99 36.15
C SER A 63 -9.62 76.53 34.71
N ASP A 64 -10.67 76.17 33.97
CA ASP A 64 -10.94 76.63 32.61
C ASP A 64 -11.04 78.17 32.50
N ALA A 65 -11.49 78.83 33.59
CA ALA A 65 -11.62 80.27 33.67
C ALA A 65 -10.31 81.01 34.03
N ASN A 66 -9.33 80.32 34.62
CA ASN A 66 -8.07 80.92 35.06
C ASN A 66 -6.98 79.87 35.24
N SER A 67 -6.06 79.77 34.28
CA SER A 67 -4.95 78.80 34.30
C SER A 67 -3.96 78.97 35.45
N SER A 68 -3.95 80.12 36.15
CA SER A 68 -3.19 80.30 37.40
C SER A 68 -3.84 79.65 38.63
N LYS A 69 -4.99 78.99 38.47
CA LYS A 69 -5.72 78.25 39.51
C LYS A 69 -5.79 76.78 39.10
N TYR A 70 -4.84 76.02 39.59
CA TYR A 70 -4.75 74.57 39.42
C TYR A 70 -4.43 73.90 40.75
N ASP A 71 -4.53 72.58 40.75
CA ASP A 71 -4.09 71.69 41.84
C ASP A 71 -3.59 70.37 41.22
N SER A 72 -2.87 69.54 41.97
CA SER A 72 -2.18 68.37 41.43
C SER A 72 -2.12 67.18 42.38
N CYS A 73 -2.18 65.97 41.82
CA CYS A 73 -2.06 64.70 42.51
C CYS A 73 -0.97 63.84 41.86
N VAL A 74 -0.05 63.31 42.67
CA VAL A 74 1.01 62.40 42.22
C VAL A 74 0.46 60.98 42.16
N VAL A 75 0.36 60.42 40.95
CA VAL A 75 -0.08 59.04 40.73
C VAL A 75 1.13 58.15 40.54
N THR A 76 1.38 57.27 41.50
CA THR A 76 2.40 56.22 41.41
C THR A 76 1.75 54.93 40.94
N VAL A 77 2.15 54.46 39.76
CA VAL A 77 1.72 53.18 39.21
C VAL A 77 2.79 52.14 39.52
N VAL A 78 2.42 51.08 40.20
CA VAL A 78 3.29 49.94 40.52
C VAL A 78 2.96 48.73 39.65
N LYS A 79 3.92 47.82 39.50
CA LYS A 79 3.67 46.50 38.89
C LYS A 79 3.11 45.57 39.99
N PRO A 80 2.08 44.75 39.71
CA PRO A 80 1.72 43.64 40.59
C PRO A 80 2.89 42.69 40.85
N THR A 81 2.90 42.08 42.04
CA THR A 81 3.92 41.10 42.43
C THR A 81 3.59 39.74 41.80
N GLU A 82 4.52 39.17 41.04
CA GLU A 82 4.34 37.83 40.48
C GLU A 82 4.41 36.77 41.58
N ALA A 83 3.41 35.88 41.58
CA ALA A 83 3.23 34.83 42.56
C ALA A 83 2.86 33.51 41.87
N ASN A 84 3.09 32.39 42.54
CA ASN A 84 2.81 31.05 42.03
C ASN A 84 1.86 30.32 42.97
N PHE A 85 0.89 29.59 42.41
CA PHE A 85 0.18 28.57 43.18
C PHE A 85 1.08 27.35 43.32
N VAL A 86 1.18 26.82 44.55
CA VAL A 86 1.96 25.62 44.86
C VAL A 86 1.01 24.62 45.53
N PRO A 87 0.85 23.39 44.97
CA PRO A 87 0.02 22.37 45.61
C PRO A 87 0.63 22.00 46.95
N ILE A 88 -0.17 21.96 48.02
CA ILE A 88 0.31 21.54 49.34
C ILE A 88 0.15 20.03 49.59
N GLY A 89 -0.44 19.32 48.62
CA GLY A 89 -0.53 17.86 48.61
C GLY A 89 -1.74 17.26 49.31
N ASN A 90 -2.67 18.11 49.77
CA ASN A 90 -4.03 17.73 50.12
C ASN A 90 -4.87 17.69 48.84
N VAL A 91 -5.43 16.51 48.55
CA VAL A 91 -6.43 16.30 47.50
C VAL A 91 -7.48 15.35 48.06
N GLY A 92 -8.76 15.69 47.93
CA GLY A 92 -9.83 14.92 48.57
C GLY A 92 -11.20 15.17 47.97
N ILE A 93 -12.14 14.28 48.31
CA ILE A 93 -13.56 14.42 47.99
C ILE A 93 -14.19 15.36 49.02
N ALA A 94 -14.87 16.41 48.56
CA ALA A 94 -15.56 17.34 49.45
C ALA A 94 -16.75 16.64 50.15
N PRO A 95 -16.94 16.83 51.47
CA PRO A 95 -17.96 16.13 52.24
C PRO A 95 -19.39 16.55 51.84
N ASP A 96 -20.39 15.72 52.18
CA ASP A 96 -21.80 15.99 51.87
C ASP A 96 -22.35 17.30 52.50
N THR A 97 -21.66 17.85 53.50
CA THR A 97 -21.98 19.16 54.09
C THR A 97 -21.56 20.35 53.23
N ALA A 98 -20.81 20.15 52.14
CA ALA A 98 -20.25 21.21 51.30
C ALA A 98 -21.21 21.78 50.23
N GLY A 99 -22.51 21.50 50.32
CA GLY A 99 -23.53 22.00 49.38
C GLY A 99 -23.23 21.56 47.94
N ASP A 100 -23.21 22.50 47.00
CA ASP A 100 -22.95 22.23 45.57
C ASP A 100 -21.53 21.66 45.30
N ALA A 101 -20.62 21.72 46.27
CA ALA A 101 -19.31 21.07 46.18
C ALA A 101 -19.33 19.58 46.58
N ALA A 102 -20.37 19.11 47.27
CA ALA A 102 -20.45 17.76 47.86
C ALA A 102 -20.18 16.64 46.85
N GLY A 103 -19.21 15.79 47.16
CA GLY A 103 -18.82 14.65 46.33
C GLY A 103 -17.93 14.99 45.13
N LYS A 104 -17.55 16.25 44.90
CA LYS A 104 -16.54 16.63 43.89
C LYS A 104 -15.13 16.55 44.49
N ILE A 105 -14.12 16.32 43.66
CA ILE A 105 -12.72 16.22 44.11
C ILE A 105 -12.05 17.59 43.99
N TYR A 106 -11.41 18.04 45.07
CA TYR A 106 -10.67 19.29 45.13
C TYR A 106 -9.22 19.06 45.52
N ALA A 107 -8.32 19.84 44.95
CA ALA A 107 -6.89 19.91 45.29
C ALA A 107 -6.55 21.28 45.90
N GLU A 108 -5.71 21.30 46.92
CA GLU A 108 -5.44 22.49 47.74
C GLU A 108 -4.08 23.14 47.41
N TYR A 109 -4.09 24.45 47.15
CA TYR A 109 -2.90 25.22 46.77
C TYR A 109 -2.75 26.45 47.66
N LYS A 110 -1.50 26.73 48.04
CA LYS A 110 -1.09 27.99 48.64
C LYS A 110 -0.58 28.96 47.58
N LEU A 111 -0.73 30.26 47.81
CA LEU A 111 -0.09 31.29 47.00
C LEU A 111 1.30 31.60 47.56
N VAL A 112 2.32 31.67 46.71
CA VAL A 112 3.72 31.96 47.11
C VAL A 112 4.29 33.09 46.28
N ALA A 113 4.80 34.14 46.93
CA ALA A 113 5.44 35.28 46.30
C ALA A 113 6.81 35.54 46.97
N GLY A 114 7.88 35.73 46.18
CA GLY A 114 9.24 35.95 46.71
C GLY A 114 9.84 34.78 47.53
N GLY A 115 9.13 33.67 47.70
CA GLY A 115 9.46 32.56 48.60
C GLY A 115 8.60 32.49 49.86
N GLU A 116 7.80 33.52 50.15
CA GLU A 116 6.90 33.59 51.29
C GLU A 116 5.47 33.17 50.93
N ASN A 117 4.74 32.57 51.88
CA ASN A 117 3.35 32.17 51.69
C ASN A 117 2.42 33.38 51.87
N ILE A 118 1.60 33.70 50.87
CA ILE A 118 0.57 34.74 50.98
C ILE A 118 -0.72 34.07 51.46
N SER A 119 -1.18 34.42 52.66
CA SER A 119 -2.38 33.84 53.28
C SER A 119 -3.66 34.29 52.55
N LEU A 120 -4.51 33.34 52.16
CA LEU A 120 -5.74 33.61 51.41
C LEU A 120 -7.02 33.73 52.29
N VAL A 121 -6.86 33.77 53.62
CA VAL A 121 -7.98 33.97 54.57
C VAL A 121 -8.69 35.31 54.35
N GLU A 122 -10.01 35.35 54.55
CA GLU A 122 -10.82 36.58 54.41
C GLU A 122 -10.29 37.78 55.21
N ASP A 123 -9.78 37.59 56.44
CA ASP A 123 -9.19 38.67 57.25
C ASP A 123 -7.97 39.36 56.58
N ASN A 124 -7.24 38.65 55.71
CA ASN A 124 -6.09 39.20 54.98
C ASN A 124 -6.45 39.70 53.57
N ILE A 125 -7.57 39.24 53.01
CA ILE A 125 -7.89 39.37 51.59
C ILE A 125 -9.02 40.39 51.35
N LYS A 126 -8.73 41.33 50.45
CA LYS A 126 -9.68 42.34 50.00
C LYS A 126 -10.51 41.89 48.79
N TYR A 127 -9.90 41.11 47.91
CA TYR A 127 -10.57 40.30 46.89
C TYR A 127 -9.61 39.26 46.30
N ILE A 128 -10.18 38.18 45.77
CA ILE A 128 -9.53 37.32 44.78
C ILE A 128 -10.34 37.45 43.49
N LYS A 129 -9.68 37.60 42.36
CA LYS A 129 -10.28 37.56 41.03
C LYS A 129 -9.65 36.45 40.20
N VAL A 130 -10.46 35.83 39.35
CA VAL A 130 -10.03 34.83 38.36
C VAL A 130 -10.56 35.19 36.98
N LYS A 131 -9.79 34.88 35.95
CA LYS A 131 -10.31 34.72 34.58
C LYS A 131 -9.78 33.43 33.96
N VAL A 132 -10.55 32.87 33.03
CA VAL A 132 -10.18 31.65 32.27
C VAL A 132 -9.88 32.05 30.83
N GLY A 133 -8.63 31.82 30.38
CA GLY A 133 -8.16 32.26 29.07
C GLY A 133 -8.32 33.77 28.83
N GLU A 134 -9.04 34.11 27.76
CA GLU A 134 -9.35 35.49 27.36
C GLU A 134 -10.69 36.02 27.92
N GLY A 135 -11.41 35.21 28.72
CA GLY A 135 -12.68 35.61 29.30
C GLY A 135 -12.59 36.72 30.35
N ASP A 136 -13.75 37.25 30.75
CA ASP A 136 -13.88 38.31 31.75
C ASP A 136 -13.39 37.88 33.15
N TRP A 137 -13.00 38.88 33.94
CA TRP A 137 -12.66 38.70 35.35
C TRP A 137 -13.91 38.49 36.21
N GLN A 138 -13.88 37.46 37.04
CA GLN A 138 -14.89 37.13 38.03
C GLN A 138 -14.30 37.26 39.43
N ASP A 139 -15.02 37.92 40.35
CA ASP A 139 -14.68 37.92 41.78
C ASP A 139 -14.95 36.54 42.38
N LEU A 140 -14.01 36.02 43.16
CA LEU A 140 -14.18 34.85 44.01
C LEU A 140 -14.38 35.29 45.45
N THR A 141 -15.31 34.62 46.14
CA THR A 141 -15.43 34.72 47.61
C THR A 141 -14.10 34.30 48.24
N ALA A 142 -13.56 35.11 49.15
CA ALA A 142 -12.40 34.72 49.94
C ALA A 142 -12.75 33.49 50.80
N ASN A 143 -11.76 32.63 51.04
CA ASN A 143 -11.97 31.42 51.82
C ASN A 143 -11.75 31.69 53.32
N THR A 144 -12.29 30.82 54.18
CA THR A 144 -11.91 30.78 55.60
C THR A 144 -10.50 30.21 55.80
N ASP A 145 -10.03 29.38 54.86
CA ASP A 145 -8.69 28.79 54.91
C ASP A 145 -7.63 29.72 54.28
N ALA A 146 -6.37 29.54 54.68
CA ALA A 146 -5.23 30.29 54.12
C ALA A 146 -4.86 29.90 52.67
N THR A 147 -5.67 29.05 52.05
CA THR A 147 -5.43 28.31 50.82
C THR A 147 -6.68 28.31 49.94
N LEU A 148 -6.49 28.03 48.65
CA LEU A 148 -7.59 27.95 47.69
C LEU A 148 -7.75 26.50 47.21
N TRP A 149 -9.00 26.02 47.23
CA TRP A 149 -9.39 24.69 46.79
C TRP A 149 -9.84 24.73 45.32
N PHE A 150 -9.25 23.90 44.48
CA PHE A 150 -9.52 23.85 43.05
C PHE A 150 -10.21 22.53 42.69
N ASN A 151 -11.44 22.60 42.16
CA ASN A 151 -12.17 21.43 41.70
C ASN A 151 -11.44 20.79 40.50
N VAL A 152 -11.03 19.54 40.66
CA VAL A 152 -10.28 18.75 39.68
C VAL A 152 -11.09 18.53 38.39
N GLU A 153 -12.42 18.48 38.47
CA GLU A 153 -13.31 18.37 37.30
C GLU A 153 -13.67 19.72 36.65
N ALA A 154 -13.22 20.85 37.18
CA ALA A 154 -13.55 22.15 36.61
C ALA A 154 -12.88 22.37 35.23
N THR A 155 -13.49 23.22 34.41
CA THR A 155 -13.11 23.44 33.01
C THR A 155 -11.61 23.66 32.83
N ARG A 156 -11.05 22.90 31.88
CA ARG A 156 -9.66 22.91 31.43
C ARG A 156 -9.22 24.28 30.88
N GLY A 157 -7.90 24.47 30.76
CA GLY A 157 -7.27 25.71 30.31
C GLY A 157 -6.45 26.45 31.38
N VAL A 158 -5.85 27.56 30.95
CA VAL A 158 -5.07 28.47 31.80
C VAL A 158 -5.99 29.44 32.54
N ARG A 159 -5.79 29.54 33.85
CA ARG A 159 -6.47 30.47 34.75
C ARG A 159 -5.50 31.54 35.21
N ALA A 160 -5.87 32.80 35.09
CA ALA A 160 -5.10 33.93 35.62
C ALA A 160 -5.83 34.51 36.83
N TYR A 161 -5.06 34.87 37.86
CA TYR A 161 -5.57 35.34 39.15
C TYR A 161 -4.99 36.71 39.49
N GLU A 162 -5.82 37.59 40.06
CA GLU A 162 -5.40 38.82 40.73
C GLU A 162 -5.87 38.75 42.19
N VAL A 163 -4.94 38.77 43.14
CA VAL A 163 -5.22 38.67 44.59
C VAL A 163 -4.80 39.97 45.24
N LYS A 164 -5.70 40.62 45.98
CA LYS A 164 -5.42 41.86 46.70
C LYS A 164 -5.54 41.68 48.20
N THR A 165 -4.51 42.08 48.95
CA THR A 165 -4.55 42.07 50.42
C THR A 165 -5.26 43.29 50.99
N ASN A 166 -5.63 43.24 52.26
CA ASN A 166 -6.22 44.37 52.98
C ASN A 166 -5.21 45.52 53.18
N ASP A 167 -3.92 45.21 53.33
CA ASP A 167 -2.83 46.21 53.36
C ASP A 167 -2.57 46.89 52.00
N GLY A 168 -3.04 46.28 50.90
CA GLY A 168 -3.17 46.92 49.59
C GLY A 168 -2.25 46.41 48.48
N ASP A 169 -1.39 45.45 48.79
CA ASP A 169 -0.57 44.71 47.83
C ASP A 169 -1.44 43.95 46.83
N VAL A 170 -0.96 43.83 45.59
CA VAL A 170 -1.62 43.05 44.54
C VAL A 170 -0.65 42.03 43.97
N TYR A 171 -1.06 40.77 44.01
CA TYR A 171 -0.33 39.63 43.48
C TYR A 171 -1.02 39.11 42.23
N THR A 172 -0.25 38.71 41.23
CA THR A 172 -0.77 38.04 40.02
C THR A 172 -0.13 36.67 39.88
N ALA A 173 -0.96 35.66 39.62
CA ALA A 173 -0.55 34.28 39.46
C ALA A 173 -1.27 33.63 38.27
N THR A 174 -0.70 32.56 37.72
CA THR A 174 -1.37 31.70 36.75
C THR A 174 -1.32 30.24 37.19
N LEU A 175 -2.33 29.47 36.80
CA LEU A 175 -2.41 28.03 37.00
C LEU A 175 -2.91 27.39 35.69
N ASN A 176 -2.29 26.28 35.27
CA ASN A 176 -2.63 25.59 34.03
C ASN A 176 -3.18 24.19 34.34
N TRP A 177 -4.52 24.09 34.36
CA TRP A 177 -5.23 22.88 34.76
C TRP A 177 -5.04 21.70 33.79
N ASP A 178 -4.57 21.98 32.55
CA ASP A 178 -4.36 20.95 31.52
C ASP A 178 -3.15 20.05 31.83
N LYS A 179 -2.25 20.49 32.71
CA LYS A 179 -0.99 19.79 33.02
C LYS A 179 -1.05 18.89 34.25
N GLU A 180 -2.14 18.92 35.01
CA GLU A 180 -2.18 18.35 36.37
C GLU A 180 -2.94 17.02 36.46
N ILE A 181 -3.74 16.67 35.44
CA ILE A 181 -4.47 15.40 35.34
C ILE A 181 -3.93 14.59 34.15
N LYS A 182 -3.19 13.52 34.44
CA LYS A 182 -2.68 12.58 33.43
C LYS A 182 -3.78 11.58 33.00
N PRO A 183 -3.84 11.21 31.71
CA PRO A 183 -4.62 10.05 31.29
C PRO A 183 -3.94 8.76 31.78
N ALA A 184 -4.73 7.73 32.02
CA ALA A 184 -4.27 6.37 32.27
C ALA A 184 -5.27 5.35 31.70
N THR A 185 -4.80 4.13 31.46
CA THR A 185 -5.60 2.99 30.96
C THR A 185 -5.60 1.85 31.97
N TRP A 186 -6.57 0.94 31.85
CA TRP A 186 -6.61 -0.29 32.63
C TRP A 186 -6.23 -1.48 31.75
N GLU A 187 -5.28 -2.28 32.20
CA GLU A 187 -4.88 -3.56 31.58
C GLU A 187 -5.29 -4.71 32.50
N SER A 188 -6.00 -5.71 31.98
CA SER A 188 -6.29 -6.93 32.77
C SER A 188 -5.01 -7.74 32.93
N THR A 189 -4.86 -8.39 34.08
CA THR A 189 -3.70 -9.25 34.38
C THR A 189 -3.88 -10.69 33.91
N GLY A 190 -5.12 -11.14 33.71
CA GLY A 190 -5.47 -12.57 33.65
C GLY A 190 -5.58 -13.26 35.02
N GLU A 191 -5.36 -12.54 36.14
CA GLU A 191 -5.44 -13.07 37.50
C GLU A 191 -6.82 -12.80 38.12
N GLU A 192 -7.31 -13.77 38.88
CA GLU A 192 -8.59 -13.74 39.59
C GLU A 192 -8.46 -14.34 40.99
N GLY A 193 -9.40 -13.99 41.87
CA GLY A 193 -9.38 -14.49 43.24
C GLY A 193 -10.65 -14.20 44.03
N THR A 194 -10.62 -14.56 45.31
CA THR A 194 -11.69 -14.32 46.28
C THR A 194 -11.19 -13.38 47.35
N ARG A 195 -11.89 -12.25 47.58
CA ARG A 195 -11.46 -11.23 48.54
C ARG A 195 -11.50 -11.82 49.97
N PRO A 196 -10.38 -11.81 50.73
CA PRO A 196 -10.23 -12.64 51.93
C PRO A 196 -11.33 -12.50 52.99
N ASP A 197 -11.86 -11.28 53.17
CA ASP A 197 -12.80 -10.96 54.25
C ASP A 197 -14.28 -10.91 53.82
N THR A 198 -14.58 -10.94 52.50
CA THR A 198 -15.96 -10.72 52.00
C THR A 198 -16.51 -11.86 51.13
N SER A 199 -15.68 -12.83 50.73
CA SER A 199 -16.01 -13.90 49.77
C SER A 199 -16.40 -13.42 48.36
N ASP A 200 -16.21 -12.14 48.04
CA ASP A 200 -16.44 -11.60 46.69
C ASP A 200 -15.39 -12.14 45.71
N ALA A 201 -15.84 -12.70 44.58
CA ALA A 201 -14.98 -13.03 43.46
C ALA A 201 -14.54 -11.74 42.72
N TYR A 202 -13.27 -11.62 42.38
CA TYR A 202 -12.69 -10.48 41.68
C TYR A 202 -11.77 -10.91 40.53
N VAL A 203 -11.48 -9.94 39.65
CA VAL A 203 -10.42 -10.00 38.63
C VAL A 203 -9.46 -8.83 38.84
N GLU A 204 -8.19 -9.00 38.51
CA GLU A 204 -7.18 -7.96 38.75
C GLU A 204 -6.85 -7.11 37.51
N TYR A 205 -6.80 -5.79 37.71
CA TYR A 205 -6.41 -4.81 36.70
C TYR A 205 -5.21 -3.96 37.16
N LYS A 206 -4.27 -3.72 36.23
CA LYS A 206 -3.15 -2.79 36.39
C LYS A 206 -3.55 -1.42 35.83
N LEU A 207 -3.28 -0.34 36.58
CA LEU A 207 -3.40 1.03 36.07
C LEU A 207 -2.10 1.41 35.36
N MET A 208 -2.20 1.87 34.12
CA MET A 208 -1.07 2.09 33.23
C MET A 208 -1.04 3.53 32.73
N ALA A 209 0.11 4.20 32.82
CA ALA A 209 0.35 5.54 32.30
C ALA A 209 1.79 5.65 31.77
N ASP A 210 2.00 6.33 30.64
CA ASP A 210 3.30 6.43 29.97
C ASP A 210 4.00 5.05 29.79
N SER A 211 3.21 4.02 29.47
CA SER A 211 3.59 2.60 29.38
C SER A 211 4.22 2.00 30.65
N LYS A 212 3.85 2.51 31.83
CA LYS A 212 4.31 2.03 33.15
C LYS A 212 3.15 1.82 34.10
N GLN A 213 3.25 0.82 34.97
CA GLN A 213 2.26 0.61 36.02
C GLN A 213 2.34 1.71 37.08
N VAL A 214 1.19 2.33 37.37
CA VAL A 214 0.96 3.18 38.53
C VAL A 214 0.53 2.27 39.69
N PRO A 215 1.31 2.14 40.77
CA PRO A 215 1.01 1.21 41.85
C PRO A 215 -0.17 1.70 42.69
N LEU A 216 -1.19 0.85 42.88
CA LEU A 216 -2.42 1.19 43.62
C LEU A 216 -2.41 0.79 45.09
N LYS A 217 -1.32 0.19 45.57
CA LYS A 217 -1.17 -0.23 46.97
C LYS A 217 -1.26 0.96 47.92
N ALA A 218 -1.88 0.75 49.07
CA ALA A 218 -2.13 1.77 50.10
C ALA A 218 -0.89 2.52 50.65
N SER A 219 0.33 2.09 50.28
CA SER A 219 1.58 2.79 50.60
C SER A 219 2.00 3.86 49.59
N ASP A 220 1.43 3.87 48.37
CA ASP A 220 1.87 4.72 47.25
C ASP A 220 0.81 5.72 46.77
N VAL A 221 -0.48 5.48 47.08
CA VAL A 221 -1.61 6.34 46.72
C VAL A 221 -2.32 6.94 47.94
N LYS A 222 -2.78 8.18 47.80
CA LYS A 222 -3.59 8.92 48.79
C LYS A 222 -5.08 8.66 48.63
N LEU A 223 -5.53 8.50 47.39
CA LEU A 223 -6.93 8.34 47.03
C LEU A 223 -7.05 7.49 45.77
N VAL A 224 -7.92 6.48 45.83
CA VAL A 224 -8.56 5.91 44.65
C VAL A 224 -10.04 6.24 44.79
N ALA A 225 -10.57 7.02 43.86
CA ALA A 225 -11.97 7.40 43.81
C ALA A 225 -12.63 6.78 42.58
N LEU A 226 -13.86 6.32 42.74
CA LEU A 226 -14.74 5.85 41.67
C LEU A 226 -16.01 6.69 41.67
N LYS A 227 -16.40 7.17 40.49
CA LYS A 227 -17.59 8.00 40.29
C LYS A 227 -18.88 7.17 40.29
N ASP A 228 -19.90 7.67 40.98
CA ASP A 228 -21.31 7.29 40.81
C ASP A 228 -22.09 8.55 40.39
N LYS A 229 -22.55 8.58 39.13
CA LYS A 229 -23.23 9.71 38.48
C LYS A 229 -22.38 11.00 38.55
N GLU A 230 -22.72 11.91 39.45
CA GLU A 230 -22.08 13.22 39.62
C GLU A 230 -21.20 13.31 40.88
N LYS A 231 -21.12 12.24 41.68
CA LYS A 231 -20.32 12.20 42.92
C LYS A 231 -19.20 11.16 42.85
N TRP A 232 -18.08 11.48 43.46
CA TRP A 232 -16.98 10.55 43.70
C TRP A 232 -17.13 9.88 45.06
N GLY A 233 -16.94 8.56 45.09
CA GLY A 233 -16.77 7.80 46.32
C GLY A 233 -15.34 7.30 46.44
N ALA A 234 -14.71 7.52 47.59
CA ALA A 234 -13.43 6.90 47.91
C ALA A 234 -13.60 5.37 47.95
N ARG A 235 -12.61 4.64 47.47
CA ARG A 235 -12.53 3.19 47.54
C ARG A 235 -11.44 2.77 48.52
N GLU A 236 -11.64 1.61 49.13
CA GLU A 236 -10.63 0.99 49.97
C GLU A 236 -9.36 0.76 49.15
N LEU A 237 -8.22 1.15 49.70
CA LEU A 237 -6.94 0.94 49.05
C LEU A 237 -6.49 -0.50 49.28
N ASN A 238 -6.20 -1.22 48.19
CA ASN A 238 -5.70 -2.59 48.26
C ASN A 238 -4.30 -2.63 48.91
N THR A 239 -3.94 -3.81 49.43
CA THR A 239 -2.54 -4.12 49.78
C THR A 239 -1.69 -4.35 48.53
N ASP A 240 -2.32 -4.81 47.45
CA ASP A 240 -1.69 -5.09 46.16
C ASP A 240 -1.51 -3.81 45.30
N PRO A 241 -0.46 -3.69 44.45
CA PRO A 241 -0.39 -2.68 43.40
C PRO A 241 -1.47 -2.74 42.30
N THR A 242 -2.35 -3.75 42.25
CA THR A 242 -3.51 -3.84 41.33
C THR A 242 -4.84 -3.36 41.91
N LEU A 243 -5.81 -3.13 41.03
CA LEU A 243 -7.23 -2.99 41.37
C LEU A 243 -7.90 -4.37 41.33
N TRP A 244 -8.49 -4.77 42.46
CA TRP A 244 -9.39 -5.92 42.54
C TRP A 244 -10.81 -5.48 42.16
N PHE A 245 -11.26 -5.83 40.95
CA PHE A 245 -12.59 -5.47 40.47
C PHE A 245 -13.57 -6.64 40.61
N LYS A 246 -14.68 -6.43 41.32
CA LYS A 246 -15.64 -7.48 41.65
C LYS A 246 -16.38 -8.00 40.40
N LYS A 247 -16.46 -9.34 40.24
CA LYS A 247 -17.11 -10.00 39.09
C LYS A 247 -18.60 -9.68 38.94
N ASP A 248 -19.36 -9.62 40.05
CA ASP A 248 -20.82 -9.35 40.03
C ASP A 248 -21.19 -7.88 39.73
N ASN A 249 -20.22 -7.00 39.42
CA ASN A 249 -20.50 -5.63 39.01
C ASN A 249 -21.29 -5.62 37.69
N ALA A 250 -22.24 -4.69 37.58
CA ALA A 250 -23.05 -4.52 36.38
C ALA A 250 -22.20 -4.11 35.16
N ILE A 251 -22.59 -4.57 33.97
CA ILE A 251 -21.93 -4.20 32.70
C ILE A 251 -21.98 -2.67 32.53
N GLY A 252 -20.85 -2.04 32.19
CA GLY A 252 -20.76 -0.60 31.99
C GLY A 252 -19.38 0.00 32.27
N ASN A 253 -19.32 1.33 32.21
CA ASN A 253 -18.08 2.10 32.28
C ASN A 253 -17.89 2.74 33.67
N TYR A 254 -16.76 2.43 34.30
CA TYR A 254 -16.42 2.81 35.66
C TYR A 254 -15.31 3.89 35.64
N GLU A 255 -15.67 5.14 35.91
CA GLU A 255 -14.73 6.28 35.87
C GLU A 255 -13.94 6.39 37.18
N TYR A 256 -12.61 6.19 37.12
CA TYR A 256 -11.69 6.28 38.24
C TYR A 256 -10.81 7.54 38.20
N LEU A 257 -10.53 8.08 39.38
CA LEU A 257 -9.53 9.11 39.61
C LEU A 257 -8.61 8.67 40.74
N ILE A 258 -7.30 8.66 40.48
CA ILE A 258 -6.27 8.16 41.37
C ILE A 258 -5.32 9.30 41.70
N VAL A 259 -4.97 9.48 42.98
CA VAL A 259 -4.00 10.47 43.45
C VAL A 259 -2.85 9.73 44.14
N THR A 260 -1.64 9.84 43.58
CA THR A 260 -0.41 9.27 44.17
C THR A 260 0.11 10.12 45.34
N ASN A 261 1.02 9.57 46.13
CA ASN A 261 1.61 10.27 47.27
C ASN A 261 2.37 11.55 46.87
N ASP A 262 2.97 11.58 45.68
CA ASP A 262 3.60 12.75 45.05
C ASP A 262 2.60 13.78 44.47
N VAL A 263 1.30 13.59 44.73
CA VAL A 263 0.19 14.47 44.28
C VAL A 263 -0.11 14.39 42.77
N THR A 264 0.50 13.48 42.01
CA THR A 264 0.09 13.27 40.61
C THR A 264 -1.34 12.74 40.56
N ILE A 265 -2.18 13.35 39.73
CA ILE A 265 -3.56 12.91 39.48
C ILE A 265 -3.63 12.14 38.17
N TYR A 266 -4.21 10.94 38.21
CA TYR A 266 -4.50 10.10 37.05
C TYR A 266 -6.01 9.92 36.88
N ARG A 267 -6.51 9.86 35.64
CA ARG A 267 -7.91 9.58 35.32
C ARG A 267 -7.99 8.45 34.29
N ALA A 268 -8.80 7.42 34.58
CA ALA A 268 -8.94 6.22 33.75
C ALA A 268 -10.37 5.67 33.82
N THR A 269 -10.89 5.17 32.69
CA THR A 269 -12.20 4.49 32.63
C THR A 269 -11.99 3.00 32.45
N LEU A 270 -12.56 2.18 33.34
CA LEU A 270 -12.60 0.73 33.19
C LEU A 270 -13.92 0.34 32.51
N GLU A 271 -13.85 -0.32 31.35
CA GLU A 271 -15.03 -0.83 30.65
C GLU A 271 -15.25 -2.29 31.05
N TRP A 272 -16.34 -2.57 31.78
CA TRP A 272 -16.62 -3.88 32.36
C TRP A 272 -17.70 -4.62 31.58
N GLN A 273 -17.39 -5.85 31.15
CA GLN A 273 -18.25 -6.69 30.30
C GLN A 273 -18.98 -7.81 31.07
N GLY A 274 -18.77 -7.93 32.39
CA GLY A 274 -19.46 -8.91 33.25
C GLY A 274 -18.61 -10.13 33.63
N GLY A 275 -18.86 -10.69 34.83
CA GLY A 275 -18.08 -11.80 35.38
C GLY A 275 -18.20 -13.11 34.61
N ASP A 276 -19.38 -13.38 34.05
CA ASP A 276 -19.63 -14.58 33.23
C ASP A 276 -18.90 -14.50 31.89
N VAL A 277 -18.81 -13.30 31.30
CA VAL A 277 -18.07 -13.03 30.05
C VAL A 277 -16.57 -13.25 30.25
N TYR A 278 -16.01 -12.74 31.34
CA TYR A 278 -14.61 -13.01 31.70
C TYR A 278 -14.33 -14.51 31.88
N THR A 279 -15.21 -15.20 32.62
CA THR A 279 -15.04 -16.62 32.95
C THR A 279 -15.18 -17.51 31.70
N ALA A 280 -16.12 -17.19 30.80
CA ALA A 280 -16.29 -17.88 29.52
C ALA A 280 -15.08 -17.68 28.58
N LEU A 281 -14.46 -16.48 28.55
CA LEU A 281 -13.20 -16.26 27.82
C LEU A 281 -12.04 -17.07 28.41
N ALA A 282 -11.92 -17.14 29.74
CA ALA A 282 -10.87 -17.92 30.40
C ALA A 282 -10.98 -19.42 30.06
N GLU A 283 -12.18 -20.00 30.15
CA GLU A 283 -12.45 -21.41 29.83
C GLU A 283 -12.19 -21.73 28.34
N ILE A 284 -12.62 -20.87 27.41
CA ILE A 284 -12.31 -21.02 25.98
C ILE A 284 -10.80 -21.00 25.75
N ASN A 285 -10.09 -20.07 26.40
CA ASN A 285 -8.64 -19.97 26.27
C ASN A 285 -7.90 -21.17 26.87
N ASP A 286 -8.34 -21.72 28.00
CA ASP A 286 -7.75 -22.91 28.60
C ASP A 286 -7.92 -24.14 27.70
N TYR A 287 -9.12 -24.34 27.15
CA TYR A 287 -9.44 -25.46 26.26
C TYR A 287 -8.68 -25.41 24.92
N LEU A 288 -8.52 -24.21 24.35
CA LEU A 288 -7.76 -24.00 23.10
C LEU A 288 -6.24 -24.01 23.38
N THR A 289 -5.73 -25.20 23.70
CA THR A 289 -4.31 -25.51 23.91
C THR A 289 -4.00 -26.91 23.37
N SER A 290 -2.76 -27.15 22.95
CA SER A 290 -2.33 -28.47 22.44
C SER A 290 -2.39 -29.62 23.47
N GLU A 291 -2.57 -29.31 24.75
CA GLU A 291 -2.77 -30.28 25.83
C GLU A 291 -4.24 -30.64 26.06
N LYS A 292 -5.17 -29.66 25.93
CA LYS A 292 -6.59 -29.81 26.30
C LYS A 292 -7.55 -29.91 25.11
N TYR A 293 -7.14 -29.45 23.93
CA TYR A 293 -7.98 -29.44 22.73
C TYR A 293 -8.28 -30.86 22.22
N VAL A 294 -9.57 -31.19 22.07
CA VAL A 294 -10.02 -32.46 21.50
C VAL A 294 -10.98 -32.20 20.35
N TYR A 295 -10.49 -32.33 19.12
CA TYR A 295 -11.19 -32.01 17.86
C TYR A 295 -12.67 -32.43 17.83
N ALA A 296 -12.96 -33.70 18.13
CA ALA A 296 -14.31 -34.26 18.07
C ALA A 296 -15.25 -33.77 19.20
N ASN A 297 -14.70 -33.18 20.27
CA ASN A 297 -15.45 -32.70 21.43
C ASN A 297 -15.56 -31.16 21.49
N ALA A 298 -14.74 -30.43 20.72
CA ALA A 298 -14.64 -28.98 20.79
C ALA A 298 -16.00 -28.22 20.70
N PRO A 299 -16.95 -28.57 19.79
CA PRO A 299 -18.29 -27.96 19.81
C PRO A 299 -19.00 -28.11 21.16
N ARG A 300 -19.04 -29.33 21.70
CA ARG A 300 -19.70 -29.65 22.97
C ARG A 300 -19.03 -29.00 24.18
N ALA A 301 -17.74 -28.66 24.09
CA ALA A 301 -17.01 -27.95 25.14
C ALA A 301 -17.20 -26.42 25.09
N LEU A 302 -17.43 -25.85 23.90
CA LEU A 302 -17.28 -24.40 23.67
C LEU A 302 -18.58 -23.66 23.30
N GLU A 303 -19.58 -24.34 22.72
CA GLU A 303 -20.85 -23.70 22.32
C GLU A 303 -21.57 -22.98 23.48
N GLY A 304 -21.50 -23.55 24.70
CA GLY A 304 -22.07 -22.93 25.90
C GLY A 304 -21.38 -21.61 26.26
N TYR A 305 -20.04 -21.58 26.25
CA TYR A 305 -19.26 -20.38 26.51
C TYR A 305 -19.43 -19.33 25.41
N LEU A 306 -19.44 -19.72 24.13
CA LEU A 306 -19.76 -18.81 23.02
C LEU A 306 -21.14 -18.16 23.18
N THR A 307 -22.14 -18.93 23.65
CA THR A 307 -23.48 -18.40 23.96
C THR A 307 -23.43 -17.36 25.08
N THR A 308 -22.67 -17.61 26.16
CA THR A 308 -22.44 -16.64 27.25
C THR A 308 -21.75 -15.36 26.77
N LEU A 309 -20.89 -15.46 25.76
CA LEU A 309 -20.24 -14.32 25.11
C LEU A 309 -21.10 -13.59 24.08
N GLY A 310 -22.36 -14.02 23.87
CA GLY A 310 -23.27 -13.43 22.88
C GLY A 310 -22.96 -13.81 21.42
N ILE A 311 -22.03 -14.75 21.19
CA ILE A 311 -21.67 -15.23 19.86
C ILE A 311 -22.76 -16.19 19.37
N ASN A 312 -23.32 -15.91 18.18
CA ASN A 312 -24.51 -16.58 17.69
C ASN A 312 -24.21 -18.02 17.20
N VAL A 313 -24.34 -19.00 18.11
CA VAL A 313 -24.26 -20.44 17.81
C VAL A 313 -25.62 -21.14 17.83
N GLY A 314 -26.73 -20.39 17.94
CA GLY A 314 -28.08 -20.94 18.05
C GLY A 314 -28.56 -21.67 16.77
N ALA A 315 -29.67 -22.40 16.86
CA ALA A 315 -30.19 -23.26 15.78
C ALA A 315 -30.61 -22.54 14.47
N LYS A 316 -30.50 -21.21 14.40
CA LYS A 316 -30.70 -20.38 13.19
C LYS A 316 -29.42 -19.63 12.76
N SER A 317 -28.27 -20.03 13.26
CA SER A 317 -26.98 -19.43 12.92
C SER A 317 -26.32 -20.10 11.72
N ASP A 318 -25.47 -19.35 11.02
CA ASP A 318 -24.55 -19.84 9.99
C ASP A 318 -23.66 -20.98 10.53
N TYR A 319 -23.26 -20.89 11.80
CA TYR A 319 -22.54 -21.94 12.51
C TYR A 319 -23.35 -23.23 12.67
N ALA A 320 -24.66 -23.14 12.92
CA ALA A 320 -25.53 -24.32 12.96
C ALA A 320 -25.72 -24.96 11.58
N ALA A 321 -25.71 -24.17 10.50
CA ALA A 321 -25.80 -24.65 9.12
C ALA A 321 -24.58 -25.50 8.67
N LEU A 322 -23.45 -25.42 9.38
CA LEU A 322 -22.27 -26.27 9.18
C LEU A 322 -22.45 -27.73 9.65
N ASP A 323 -23.62 -28.11 10.18
CA ASP A 323 -23.90 -29.44 10.73
C ASP A 323 -24.86 -30.25 9.85
N LYS A 324 -24.37 -30.70 8.70
CA LYS A 324 -25.19 -31.36 7.67
C LYS A 324 -25.40 -32.88 7.89
N ILE A 325 -25.14 -33.43 9.08
CA ILE A 325 -25.32 -34.87 9.36
C ILE A 325 -26.76 -35.33 9.04
N ALA A 326 -27.75 -34.53 9.42
CA ALA A 326 -29.17 -34.83 9.18
C ALA A 326 -29.57 -34.85 7.69
N THR A 327 -28.75 -34.29 6.80
CA THR A 327 -28.95 -34.27 5.34
C THR A 327 -27.91 -35.11 4.59
N GLY A 328 -27.17 -35.98 5.28
CA GLY A 328 -26.13 -36.85 4.70
C GLY A 328 -24.78 -36.15 4.43
N GLY A 329 -24.66 -34.88 4.77
CA GLY A 329 -23.42 -34.11 4.68
C GLY A 329 -22.51 -34.27 5.90
N LYS A 330 -21.34 -33.62 5.84
CA LYS A 330 -20.33 -33.64 6.91
C LYS A 330 -20.68 -32.60 7.98
N ASN A 331 -20.39 -32.90 9.25
CA ASN A 331 -20.32 -31.87 10.29
C ASN A 331 -18.98 -31.13 10.18
N ARG A 332 -19.05 -29.81 10.02
CA ARG A 332 -17.91 -28.93 9.79
C ARG A 332 -17.66 -27.94 10.95
N LYS A 333 -18.47 -28.01 12.02
CA LYS A 333 -18.29 -27.23 13.26
C LYS A 333 -16.96 -27.52 13.95
N THR A 334 -16.56 -28.79 13.98
CA THR A 334 -15.25 -29.22 14.52
C THR A 334 -14.07 -28.54 13.82
N ALA A 335 -14.19 -28.31 12.51
CA ALA A 335 -13.17 -27.64 11.71
C ALA A 335 -13.06 -26.13 12.00
N VAL A 336 -14.15 -25.47 12.42
CA VAL A 336 -14.11 -24.07 12.91
C VAL A 336 -13.26 -23.97 14.17
N PHE A 337 -13.47 -24.84 15.15
CA PHE A 337 -12.65 -24.85 16.37
C PHE A 337 -11.21 -25.31 16.15
N TYR A 338 -10.94 -26.04 15.07
CA TYR A 338 -9.59 -26.40 14.68
C TYR A 338 -8.81 -25.20 14.13
N ASP A 339 -9.43 -24.43 13.22
CA ASP A 339 -8.88 -23.15 12.79
C ASP A 339 -8.70 -22.21 14.00
N LEU A 340 -9.68 -22.14 14.90
CA LEU A 340 -9.63 -21.29 16.10
C LEU A 340 -8.50 -21.69 17.07
N ASN A 341 -8.28 -22.99 17.30
CA ASN A 341 -7.14 -23.46 18.09
C ASN A 341 -5.80 -23.06 17.43
N ASN A 342 -5.69 -23.23 16.12
CA ASN A 342 -4.44 -23.01 15.37
C ASN A 342 -4.19 -21.52 15.06
N ASN A 343 -5.12 -20.62 15.41
CA ASN A 343 -5.02 -19.16 15.25
C ASN A 343 -5.11 -18.39 16.58
N LYS A 344 -5.04 -19.07 17.73
CA LYS A 344 -5.08 -18.42 19.04
C LYS A 344 -3.85 -17.49 19.24
N PRO A 345 -4.04 -16.23 19.71
CA PRO A 345 -2.91 -15.36 20.11
C PRO A 345 -2.11 -15.93 21.29
N ASN A 346 -0.87 -15.46 21.49
CA ASN A 346 -0.01 -15.98 22.58
C ASN A 346 -0.57 -15.62 23.97
N GLU A 347 -1.12 -14.41 24.06
CA GLU A 347 -1.87 -13.81 25.15
C GLU A 347 -3.29 -14.39 25.32
N GLY A 348 -3.74 -15.22 24.37
CA GLY A 348 -5.10 -15.72 24.29
C GLY A 348 -6.08 -14.76 23.58
N TYR A 349 -7.32 -15.18 23.49
CA TYR A 349 -8.42 -14.42 22.91
C TYR A 349 -9.03 -13.43 23.91
N ASP A 350 -9.17 -12.18 23.48
CA ASP A 350 -10.21 -11.28 23.97
C ASP A 350 -11.55 -11.51 23.22
N LEU A 351 -12.62 -10.84 23.67
CA LEU A 351 -13.95 -10.99 23.08
C LEU A 351 -14.03 -10.52 21.62
N ALA A 352 -13.35 -9.42 21.27
CA ALA A 352 -13.41 -8.84 19.94
C ALA A 352 -12.72 -9.74 18.91
N THR A 353 -11.51 -10.19 19.23
CA THR A 353 -10.70 -11.11 18.43
C THR A 353 -11.40 -12.45 18.29
N LEU A 354 -11.93 -13.02 19.37
CA LEU A 354 -12.69 -14.28 19.33
C LEU A 354 -13.92 -14.19 18.44
N THR A 355 -14.74 -13.16 18.64
CA THR A 355 -15.97 -12.93 17.85
C THR A 355 -15.63 -12.77 16.37
N THR A 356 -14.60 -11.98 16.05
CA THR A 356 -14.14 -11.76 14.68
C THR A 356 -13.66 -13.07 14.06
N TYR A 357 -12.73 -13.78 14.70
CA TYR A 357 -12.13 -15.00 14.15
C TYR A 357 -13.16 -16.13 14.00
N PHE A 358 -14.03 -16.32 15.00
CA PHE A 358 -15.07 -17.34 14.94
C PHE A 358 -16.05 -17.09 13.78
N ASN A 359 -16.59 -15.88 13.67
CA ASN A 359 -17.49 -15.50 12.57
C ASN A 359 -16.76 -15.60 11.21
N ASP A 360 -15.51 -15.14 11.14
CA ASP A 360 -14.71 -15.22 9.91
C ASP A 360 -14.50 -16.67 9.46
N MET A 361 -14.18 -17.56 10.40
CA MET A 361 -13.99 -18.99 10.14
C MET A 361 -15.31 -19.65 9.73
N VAL A 362 -16.43 -19.37 10.40
CA VAL A 362 -17.76 -19.86 10.03
C VAL A 362 -18.14 -19.48 8.59
N ALA A 363 -18.04 -18.20 8.24
CA ALA A 363 -18.32 -17.72 6.89
C ALA A 363 -17.33 -18.31 5.86
N THR A 364 -16.05 -18.48 6.20
CA THR A 364 -15.09 -19.17 5.33
C THR A 364 -15.45 -20.64 5.13
N ARG A 365 -15.93 -21.33 6.17
CA ARG A 365 -16.42 -22.70 6.02
C ARG A 365 -17.63 -22.72 5.09
N LEU A 366 -18.61 -21.84 5.21
CA LEU A 366 -19.74 -21.79 4.26
C LEU A 366 -19.30 -21.56 2.80
N VAL A 367 -18.48 -20.54 2.51
CA VAL A 367 -17.99 -20.26 1.14
C VAL A 367 -17.13 -21.41 0.59
N THR A 368 -16.36 -22.11 1.44
CA THR A 368 -15.62 -23.32 1.04
C THR A 368 -16.51 -24.56 0.86
N GLU A 369 -17.81 -24.51 1.21
CA GLU A 369 -18.80 -25.48 0.75
C GLU A 369 -19.43 -25.03 -0.57
N GLU A 370 -19.86 -23.78 -0.66
CA GLU A 370 -20.50 -23.22 -1.86
C GLU A 370 -19.62 -23.36 -3.11
N SER A 371 -18.32 -23.06 -2.99
CA SER A 371 -17.28 -23.33 -4.00
C SER A 371 -17.22 -24.81 -4.44
N MET A 372 -17.33 -25.74 -3.50
CA MET A 372 -17.30 -27.18 -3.80
C MET A 372 -18.61 -27.63 -4.45
N ASP A 373 -19.75 -27.12 -3.95
CA ASP A 373 -21.09 -27.46 -4.39
C ASP A 373 -21.41 -26.89 -5.77
N LEU A 374 -20.87 -25.72 -6.15
CA LEU A 374 -20.92 -25.20 -7.53
C LEU A 374 -20.32 -26.21 -8.53
N VAL A 375 -19.12 -26.71 -8.25
CA VAL A 375 -18.45 -27.68 -9.14
C VAL A 375 -19.14 -29.04 -9.11
N ASN A 376 -19.61 -29.50 -7.94
CA ASN A 376 -20.29 -30.77 -7.82
C ASN A 376 -21.67 -30.79 -8.51
N ASN A 377 -22.43 -29.69 -8.46
CA ASN A 377 -23.77 -29.60 -9.05
C ASN A 377 -23.78 -29.16 -10.53
N ALA A 378 -22.65 -28.68 -11.08
CA ALA A 378 -22.58 -28.19 -12.46
C ALA A 378 -22.86 -29.28 -13.51
N LYS A 379 -24.01 -29.19 -14.18
CA LYS A 379 -24.44 -30.15 -15.22
C LYS A 379 -23.73 -29.96 -16.58
N ASN A 380 -23.01 -28.85 -16.76
CA ASN A 380 -22.23 -28.49 -17.94
C ASN A 380 -21.30 -27.31 -17.59
N ILE A 381 -20.38 -26.94 -18.48
CA ILE A 381 -19.40 -25.87 -18.25
C ILE A 381 -20.03 -24.48 -18.01
N GLY A 382 -21.21 -24.21 -18.55
CA GLY A 382 -21.93 -22.95 -18.31
C GLY A 382 -22.41 -22.83 -16.86
N ALA A 383 -22.76 -23.96 -16.23
CA ALA A 383 -23.16 -24.00 -14.82
C ALA A 383 -22.00 -23.81 -13.83
N LEU A 384 -20.74 -23.81 -14.28
CA LEU A 384 -19.59 -23.42 -13.46
C LEU A 384 -19.42 -21.89 -13.37
N ASN A 385 -20.03 -21.14 -14.31
CA ASN A 385 -19.86 -19.70 -14.48
C ASN A 385 -18.38 -19.28 -14.47
N GLY A 386 -17.60 -19.82 -15.43
CA GLY A 386 -16.14 -19.68 -15.42
C GLY A 386 -15.51 -20.41 -14.23
N ILE A 387 -14.58 -19.76 -13.54
CA ILE A 387 -13.97 -20.23 -12.29
C ILE A 387 -14.52 -19.48 -11.06
N SER A 388 -15.82 -19.13 -11.07
CA SER A 388 -16.50 -18.44 -9.96
C SER A 388 -16.26 -19.08 -8.59
N TYR A 389 -16.21 -20.41 -8.55
CA TYR A 389 -15.89 -21.20 -7.36
C TYR A 389 -14.46 -21.00 -6.81
N VAL A 390 -13.55 -20.39 -7.57
CA VAL A 390 -12.19 -20.01 -7.16
C VAL A 390 -12.12 -18.53 -6.82
N THR A 391 -12.76 -17.65 -7.59
CA THR A 391 -12.77 -16.21 -7.30
C THR A 391 -13.46 -15.93 -5.96
N MET A 392 -14.58 -16.61 -5.65
CA MET A 392 -15.24 -16.47 -4.33
C MET A 392 -14.37 -16.95 -3.16
N LEU A 393 -13.47 -17.92 -3.38
CA LEU A 393 -12.48 -18.32 -2.38
C LEU A 393 -11.40 -17.25 -2.22
N LEU A 394 -10.92 -16.67 -3.33
CA LEU A 394 -9.91 -15.62 -3.34
C LEU A 394 -10.41 -14.38 -2.59
N GLU A 395 -11.59 -13.87 -2.95
CA GLU A 395 -12.28 -12.75 -2.28
C GLU A 395 -12.48 -13.03 -0.78
N ARG A 396 -12.85 -14.27 -0.42
CA ARG A 396 -13.01 -14.65 0.99
C ARG A 396 -11.67 -14.69 1.74
N PHE A 397 -10.62 -15.28 1.18
CA PHE A 397 -9.31 -15.35 1.85
C PHE A 397 -8.57 -14.00 1.85
N GLN A 398 -8.89 -13.07 0.95
CA GLN A 398 -8.39 -11.70 0.99
C GLN A 398 -9.03 -10.85 2.12
N THR A 399 -10.15 -11.29 2.71
CA THR A 399 -10.95 -10.49 3.66
C THR A 399 -10.97 -11.02 5.11
N VAL A 400 -10.33 -12.17 5.39
CA VAL A 400 -10.31 -12.76 6.74
C VAL A 400 -9.23 -12.18 7.65
N SER A 401 -9.53 -12.10 8.95
CA SER A 401 -8.68 -11.48 9.97
C SER A 401 -7.64 -12.41 10.61
N TYR A 402 -7.65 -13.71 10.26
CA TYR A 402 -6.85 -14.77 10.89
C TYR A 402 -5.73 -15.30 9.98
N ARG A 403 -4.76 -16.02 10.55
CA ARG A 403 -3.45 -16.30 9.93
C ARG A 403 -3.38 -17.58 9.08
N THR A 404 -4.08 -18.65 9.47
CA THR A 404 -4.04 -19.97 8.82
C THR A 404 -5.44 -20.56 8.66
N HIS A 405 -5.73 -21.24 7.56
CA HIS A 405 -6.99 -21.97 7.37
C HIS A 405 -6.71 -23.42 6.99
N SER A 406 -7.11 -24.37 7.84
CA SER A 406 -6.75 -25.80 7.69
C SER A 406 -5.25 -25.96 7.46
N ASP A 407 -4.47 -25.44 8.41
CA ASP A 407 -3.00 -25.47 8.53
C ASP A 407 -2.18 -24.74 7.45
N ILE A 408 -2.80 -24.33 6.34
CA ILE A 408 -2.16 -23.53 5.30
C ILE A 408 -2.31 -22.04 5.64
N PRO A 409 -1.23 -21.22 5.62
CA PRO A 409 -1.32 -19.77 5.78
C PRO A 409 -2.30 -19.12 4.81
N VAL A 410 -3.03 -18.10 5.27
CA VAL A 410 -4.01 -17.39 4.44
C VAL A 410 -3.32 -16.66 3.27
N ALA A 411 -2.12 -16.10 3.49
CA ALA A 411 -1.31 -15.51 2.43
C ALA A 411 -0.98 -16.52 1.32
N ASP A 412 -0.56 -17.73 1.68
CA ASP A 412 -0.26 -18.81 0.74
C ASP A 412 -1.52 -19.24 -0.03
N LYS A 413 -2.69 -19.29 0.64
CA LYS A 413 -3.97 -19.54 -0.04
C LYS A 413 -4.31 -18.45 -1.04
N VAL A 414 -4.18 -17.18 -0.68
CA VAL A 414 -4.42 -16.06 -1.60
C VAL A 414 -3.46 -16.15 -2.79
N SER A 415 -2.17 -16.45 -2.57
CA SER A 415 -1.19 -16.61 -3.65
C SER A 415 -1.52 -17.77 -4.59
N ILE A 416 -1.95 -18.92 -4.06
CA ILE A 416 -2.35 -20.09 -4.87
C ILE A 416 -3.63 -19.80 -5.66
N LEU A 417 -4.62 -19.17 -5.03
CA LEU A 417 -5.88 -18.85 -5.70
C LEU A 417 -5.71 -17.76 -6.76
N GLN A 418 -4.81 -16.79 -6.54
CA GLN A 418 -4.45 -15.77 -7.54
C GLN A 418 -3.71 -16.38 -8.74
N ASP A 419 -2.73 -17.27 -8.53
CA ASP A 419 -2.05 -18.01 -9.62
C ASP A 419 -3.05 -18.73 -10.55
N LEU A 420 -4.03 -19.41 -9.96
CA LEU A 420 -5.07 -20.12 -10.70
C LEU A 420 -6.01 -19.19 -11.47
N VAL A 421 -6.28 -17.98 -10.96
CA VAL A 421 -7.06 -16.95 -11.66
C VAL A 421 -6.25 -16.35 -12.81
N ASP A 422 -5.02 -15.91 -12.54
CA ASP A 422 -4.15 -15.25 -13.51
C ASP A 422 -3.84 -16.17 -14.70
N ARG A 423 -3.56 -17.44 -14.44
CA ARG A 423 -3.33 -18.46 -15.48
C ARG A 423 -4.58 -18.79 -16.27
N TYR A 424 -5.75 -18.86 -15.63
CA TYR A 424 -7.01 -19.09 -16.33
C TYR A 424 -7.39 -17.90 -17.23
N GLU A 425 -7.19 -16.66 -16.77
CA GLU A 425 -7.50 -15.48 -17.60
C GLU A 425 -6.46 -15.19 -18.68
N ALA A 426 -5.21 -15.64 -18.52
CA ALA A 426 -4.20 -15.66 -19.58
C ALA A 426 -4.55 -16.61 -20.75
N LEU A 427 -5.46 -17.58 -20.55
CA LEU A 427 -5.99 -18.41 -21.63
C LEU A 427 -7.04 -17.65 -22.45
N GLY A 428 -7.06 -17.96 -23.75
CA GLY A 428 -8.09 -17.51 -24.67
C GLY A 428 -9.44 -18.22 -24.42
N ALA A 429 -10.48 -17.80 -25.14
CA ALA A 429 -11.85 -18.30 -24.91
C ALA A 429 -11.96 -19.83 -25.07
N ASP A 430 -11.37 -20.39 -26.12
CA ASP A 430 -11.32 -21.83 -26.38
C ASP A 430 -10.54 -22.59 -25.30
N GLY A 431 -9.45 -22.00 -24.77
CA GLY A 431 -8.61 -22.62 -23.73
C GLY A 431 -9.30 -22.66 -22.38
N ARG A 432 -9.98 -21.56 -22.01
CA ARG A 432 -10.86 -21.53 -20.84
C ARG A 432 -11.98 -22.58 -20.94
N VAL A 433 -12.62 -22.73 -22.10
CA VAL A 433 -13.61 -23.79 -22.36
C VAL A 433 -13.01 -25.19 -22.21
N ALA A 434 -11.79 -25.43 -22.70
CA ALA A 434 -11.10 -26.71 -22.55
C ALA A 434 -10.80 -27.03 -21.06
N VAL A 435 -10.32 -26.06 -20.29
CA VAL A 435 -10.06 -26.21 -18.84
C VAL A 435 -11.33 -26.54 -18.07
N LEU A 436 -12.44 -25.81 -18.29
CA LEU A 436 -13.73 -26.10 -17.65
C LEU A 436 -14.26 -27.50 -18.03
N THR A 437 -14.01 -27.95 -19.26
CA THR A 437 -14.39 -29.29 -19.71
C THR A 437 -13.57 -30.37 -19.01
N GLU A 438 -12.26 -30.16 -18.85
CA GLU A 438 -11.37 -31.07 -18.13
C GLU A 438 -11.76 -31.19 -16.64
N ILE A 439 -12.12 -30.09 -15.98
CA ILE A 439 -12.57 -30.09 -14.56
C ILE A 439 -13.80 -30.99 -14.37
N ILE A 440 -14.77 -30.93 -15.29
CA ILE A 440 -15.93 -31.83 -15.28
C ILE A 440 -15.51 -33.29 -15.54
N GLY A 441 -14.56 -33.52 -16.46
CA GLY A 441 -13.99 -34.84 -16.72
C GLY A 441 -13.29 -35.45 -15.49
N ILE A 442 -12.47 -34.66 -14.77
CA ILE A 442 -11.82 -35.04 -13.53
C ILE A 442 -12.88 -35.38 -12.47
N ARG A 443 -13.88 -34.50 -12.27
CA ARG A 443 -14.97 -34.73 -11.32
C ARG A 443 -15.71 -36.05 -11.59
N ASP A 444 -16.12 -36.26 -12.83
CA ASP A 444 -16.93 -37.42 -13.24
C ASP A 444 -16.12 -38.73 -13.29
N SER A 445 -14.79 -38.66 -13.20
CA SER A 445 -13.88 -39.80 -13.04
C SER A 445 -13.75 -40.28 -11.59
N ASN A 446 -14.10 -39.45 -10.60
CA ASN A 446 -14.14 -39.85 -9.19
C ASN A 446 -15.26 -40.88 -8.95
N THR A 447 -15.06 -41.81 -8.01
CA THR A 447 -16.03 -42.87 -7.67
C THR A 447 -17.44 -42.33 -7.40
N ASP A 448 -17.54 -41.25 -6.62
CA ASP A 448 -18.82 -40.60 -6.25
C ASP A 448 -19.26 -39.49 -7.23
N LYS A 449 -18.51 -39.32 -8.33
CA LYS A 449 -18.65 -38.25 -9.34
C LYS A 449 -18.65 -36.82 -8.77
N GLN A 450 -17.95 -36.64 -7.65
CA GLN A 450 -17.92 -35.42 -6.86
C GLN A 450 -16.53 -35.19 -6.27
N PHE A 451 -16.23 -33.95 -5.90
CA PHE A 451 -15.09 -33.59 -5.07
C PHE A 451 -15.48 -33.59 -3.59
N ALA A 452 -14.69 -34.28 -2.77
CA ALA A 452 -14.97 -34.44 -1.34
C ALA A 452 -14.55 -33.24 -0.46
N ARG A 453 -13.85 -32.25 -1.05
CA ARG A 453 -13.34 -31.00 -0.45
C ARG A 453 -13.18 -29.95 -1.56
N SER A 454 -13.37 -28.67 -1.26
CA SER A 454 -13.03 -27.55 -2.17
C SER A 454 -11.54 -27.46 -2.51
N GLN A 455 -10.65 -27.94 -1.63
CA GLN A 455 -9.23 -28.09 -1.99
C GLN A 455 -9.06 -28.94 -3.28
N HIS A 456 -9.87 -29.99 -3.45
CA HIS A 456 -9.78 -30.84 -4.63
C HIS A 456 -10.34 -30.17 -5.89
N THR A 457 -11.23 -29.17 -5.78
CA THR A 457 -11.69 -28.38 -6.95
C THR A 457 -10.60 -27.42 -7.41
N THR A 458 -9.86 -26.81 -6.48
CA THR A 458 -8.67 -25.98 -6.82
C THR A 458 -7.51 -26.82 -7.36
N GLU A 459 -7.30 -28.03 -6.84
CA GLU A 459 -6.29 -28.97 -7.37
C GLU A 459 -6.69 -29.49 -8.77
N ALA A 460 -7.97 -29.71 -9.03
CA ALA A 460 -8.47 -30.06 -10.36
C ALA A 460 -8.31 -28.92 -11.37
N LEU A 461 -8.54 -27.66 -10.97
CA LEU A 461 -8.23 -26.50 -11.81
C LEU A 461 -6.73 -26.42 -12.10
N ALA A 462 -5.86 -26.57 -11.09
CA ALA A 462 -4.41 -26.56 -11.27
C ALA A 462 -3.94 -27.63 -12.26
N ALA A 463 -4.46 -28.86 -12.15
CA ALA A 463 -4.16 -29.96 -13.05
C ALA A 463 -4.70 -29.72 -14.47
N ALA A 464 -5.93 -29.19 -14.60
CA ALA A 464 -6.54 -28.86 -15.89
C ALA A 464 -5.79 -27.73 -16.61
N LEU A 465 -5.42 -26.65 -15.90
CA LEU A 465 -4.57 -25.58 -16.40
C LEU A 465 -3.23 -26.16 -16.90
N THR A 466 -2.48 -26.86 -16.05
CA THR A 466 -1.18 -27.43 -16.44
C THR A 466 -1.27 -28.43 -17.60
N LYS A 467 -2.37 -29.18 -17.72
CA LYS A 467 -2.64 -30.02 -18.90
C LYS A 467 -2.81 -29.17 -20.16
N ILE A 468 -3.72 -28.19 -20.15
CA ILE A 468 -4.04 -27.38 -21.33
C ILE A 468 -2.87 -26.47 -21.73
N GLU A 469 -2.19 -25.84 -20.76
CA GLU A 469 -0.92 -25.12 -20.95
C GLU A 469 0.13 -26.01 -21.64
N THR A 470 0.27 -27.28 -21.18
CA THR A 470 1.20 -28.24 -21.78
C THR A 470 0.75 -28.67 -23.18
N GLU A 471 -0.55 -28.85 -23.42
CA GLU A 471 -1.11 -29.18 -24.74
C GLU A 471 -1.08 -28.00 -25.74
N ILE A 472 -1.01 -26.75 -25.26
CA ILE A 472 -0.76 -25.55 -26.06
C ILE A 472 0.74 -25.43 -26.37
N ASN A 473 1.60 -25.48 -25.35
CA ASN A 473 3.06 -25.39 -25.51
C ASN A 473 3.63 -26.47 -26.45
N ASN A 474 3.15 -27.72 -26.34
CA ASN A 474 3.60 -28.83 -27.22
C ASN A 474 3.24 -28.66 -28.71
N ARG A 475 2.41 -27.68 -29.09
CA ARG A 475 2.16 -27.35 -30.51
C ARG A 475 3.32 -26.58 -31.12
N LEU A 476 4.07 -25.85 -30.30
CA LEU A 476 5.18 -25.01 -30.73
C LEU A 476 6.51 -25.73 -30.43
N THR A 477 7.37 -25.86 -31.42
CA THR A 477 8.74 -26.35 -31.19
C THR A 477 9.73 -25.63 -32.11
N ILE A 478 10.81 -25.11 -31.51
CA ILE A 478 11.96 -24.62 -32.26
C ILE A 478 12.74 -25.85 -32.76
N THR A 479 12.47 -26.31 -33.98
CA THR A 479 13.15 -27.50 -34.54
C THR A 479 14.61 -27.22 -34.82
N SER A 480 14.92 -26.04 -35.35
CA SER A 480 16.30 -25.60 -35.60
C SER A 480 16.44 -24.09 -35.45
N VAL A 481 17.62 -23.68 -34.99
CA VAL A 481 18.09 -22.30 -35.06
C VAL A 481 19.31 -22.31 -35.98
N THR A 482 19.33 -21.43 -36.97
CA THR A 482 20.42 -21.28 -37.93
C THR A 482 21.07 -19.92 -37.76
N ILE A 483 22.37 -19.82 -38.04
CA ILE A 483 22.92 -18.55 -38.50
C ILE A 483 22.61 -18.46 -39.99
N ALA A 484 21.95 -17.39 -40.41
CA ALA A 484 21.86 -17.02 -41.81
C ALA A 484 22.99 -16.04 -42.13
N ASP A 485 23.95 -16.45 -42.96
CA ASP A 485 24.94 -15.55 -43.57
C ASP A 485 24.25 -14.72 -44.67
N ASN A 486 23.38 -13.81 -44.23
CA ASN A 486 22.50 -13.03 -45.08
C ASN A 486 23.16 -11.69 -45.47
N LYS A 487 24.31 -11.79 -46.17
CA LYS A 487 25.12 -10.66 -46.67
C LYS A 487 25.83 -9.86 -45.56
N ALA A 488 26.75 -10.52 -44.83
CA ALA A 488 27.68 -9.80 -43.94
C ALA A 488 28.52 -8.72 -44.67
N TYR A 489 28.73 -8.89 -45.99
CA TYR A 489 29.42 -7.96 -46.87
C TYR A 489 28.70 -7.80 -48.22
N ALA A 490 28.24 -6.59 -48.50
CA ALA A 490 27.82 -6.17 -49.83
C ALA A 490 28.36 -4.75 -50.11
N SER A 491 29.11 -4.60 -51.20
CA SER A 491 29.45 -3.27 -51.71
C SER A 491 28.18 -2.61 -52.25
N THR A 492 27.69 -1.57 -51.58
CA THR A 492 26.74 -0.66 -52.22
C THR A 492 27.44 0.09 -53.35
N ALA A 493 26.68 0.60 -54.33
CA ALA A 493 27.24 1.28 -55.51
C ALA A 493 27.93 2.64 -55.20
N ALA A 494 28.10 3.00 -53.93
CA ALA A 494 28.72 4.23 -53.45
C ALA A 494 30.13 4.04 -52.85
N GLY A 495 30.63 2.80 -52.72
CA GLY A 495 32.01 2.51 -52.30
C GLY A 495 32.23 2.33 -50.79
N THR A 496 31.37 2.87 -49.92
CA THR A 496 31.48 2.66 -48.47
C THR A 496 31.21 1.20 -48.09
N VAL A 497 32.19 0.53 -47.47
CA VAL A 497 32.03 -0.83 -46.92
C VAL A 497 31.45 -0.74 -45.51
N ARG A 498 30.39 -1.51 -45.24
CA ARG A 498 29.80 -1.67 -43.90
C ARG A 498 29.76 -3.15 -43.54
N VAL A 499 30.28 -3.47 -42.35
CA VAL A 499 30.22 -4.81 -41.77
C VAL A 499 28.88 -4.94 -41.07
N LEU A 500 27.99 -5.78 -41.59
CA LEU A 500 26.68 -6.02 -41.00
C LEU A 500 26.68 -7.39 -40.30
N GLY A 501 26.13 -7.45 -39.09
CA GLY A 501 26.15 -8.66 -38.26
C GLY A 501 25.25 -9.81 -38.75
N TYR A 502 25.35 -10.95 -38.07
CA TYR A 502 24.65 -12.18 -38.43
C TYR A 502 23.17 -12.18 -38.03
N GLY A 503 22.30 -12.61 -38.96
CA GLY A 503 20.90 -12.90 -38.69
C GLY A 503 20.71 -14.29 -38.09
N VAL A 504 19.83 -14.41 -37.09
CA VAL A 504 19.49 -15.68 -36.46
C VAL A 504 18.17 -16.18 -37.08
N GLY A 505 18.21 -17.27 -37.85
CA GLY A 505 17.00 -17.91 -38.33
C GLY A 505 16.43 -18.86 -37.30
N ILE A 506 15.11 -18.81 -37.07
CA ILE A 506 14.41 -19.71 -36.16
C ILE A 506 13.31 -20.43 -36.93
N ASN A 507 13.44 -21.76 -36.99
CA ASN A 507 12.50 -22.63 -37.69
C ASN A 507 11.52 -23.20 -36.67
N LEU A 508 10.29 -22.70 -36.72
CA LEU A 508 9.17 -23.17 -35.89
C LEU A 508 8.44 -24.29 -36.64
N ASP A 509 8.20 -25.41 -35.95
CA ASP A 509 7.28 -26.46 -36.39
C ASP A 509 6.00 -26.37 -35.55
N ALA A 510 4.86 -26.27 -36.25
CA ALA A 510 3.54 -26.30 -35.66
C ALA A 510 3.09 -27.76 -35.62
N VAL A 511 3.49 -28.47 -34.57
CA VAL A 511 3.44 -29.93 -34.49
C VAL A 511 1.99 -30.39 -34.64
N ASN A 512 1.75 -31.32 -35.57
CA ASN A 512 0.45 -31.57 -36.19
C ASN A 512 -0.62 -32.19 -35.26
N LYS A 513 -1.17 -31.38 -34.35
CA LYS A 513 -2.43 -31.60 -33.62
C LYS A 513 -3.30 -30.32 -33.57
N GLY A 514 -3.68 -29.83 -34.74
CA GLY A 514 -4.97 -29.13 -34.91
C GLY A 514 -4.97 -27.61 -35.10
N LYS A 515 -3.85 -26.90 -34.88
CA LYS A 515 -3.72 -25.46 -35.20
C LYS A 515 -2.52 -25.22 -36.13
N LYS A 516 -2.66 -24.26 -37.05
CA LYS A 516 -1.66 -23.81 -38.03
C LYS A 516 -1.08 -22.44 -37.66
N ILE A 517 -0.07 -22.00 -38.41
CA ILE A 517 0.44 -20.62 -38.36
C ILE A 517 -0.61 -19.58 -38.79
N SER A 518 -1.62 -19.96 -39.60
CA SER A 518 -2.79 -19.10 -39.88
C SER A 518 -3.65 -18.81 -38.66
N ASP A 519 -3.54 -19.62 -37.61
CA ASP A 519 -4.43 -19.62 -36.45
C ASP A 519 -3.72 -18.91 -35.26
N THR A 520 -2.80 -17.99 -35.59
CA THR A 520 -1.99 -17.21 -34.66
C THR A 520 -2.25 -15.72 -34.88
N THR A 521 -2.19 -14.94 -33.80
CA THR A 521 -2.42 -13.48 -33.84
C THR A 521 -1.14 -12.67 -33.62
N SER A 522 -0.10 -13.30 -33.08
CA SER A 522 1.23 -12.73 -32.89
C SER A 522 2.27 -13.85 -32.79
N ILE A 523 3.46 -13.60 -33.32
CA ILE A 523 4.67 -14.38 -33.00
C ILE A 523 5.71 -13.38 -32.50
N VAL A 524 6.33 -13.67 -31.36
CA VAL A 524 7.42 -12.89 -30.76
C VAL A 524 8.60 -13.84 -30.57
N ILE A 525 9.81 -13.39 -30.92
CA ILE A 525 11.02 -14.18 -30.73
C ILE A 525 12.10 -13.32 -30.08
N GLU A 526 12.75 -13.88 -29.06
CA GLU A 526 13.65 -13.20 -28.14
C GLU A 526 14.97 -13.96 -28.03
N LEU A 527 16.08 -13.22 -28.03
CA LEU A 527 17.44 -13.75 -27.91
C LEU A 527 18.08 -13.28 -26.60
N TYR A 528 18.67 -14.20 -25.85
CA TYR A 528 19.15 -13.96 -24.49
C TYR A 528 20.62 -14.36 -24.29
N LYS A 529 21.27 -13.65 -23.35
CA LYS A 529 22.52 -14.04 -22.69
C LYS A 529 22.22 -14.36 -21.23
N GLY A 530 22.06 -15.64 -20.91
CA GLY A 530 21.47 -16.06 -19.64
C GLY A 530 20.07 -15.47 -19.48
N ASP A 531 19.94 -14.47 -18.60
CA ASP A 531 18.68 -13.75 -18.35
C ASP A 531 18.65 -12.34 -18.98
N THR A 532 19.74 -11.90 -19.62
CA THR A 532 19.80 -10.59 -20.30
C THR A 532 19.21 -10.69 -21.70
N LEU A 533 18.09 -9.98 -21.96
CA LEU A 533 17.54 -9.85 -23.32
C LEU A 533 18.50 -9.03 -24.19
N LEU A 534 18.90 -9.61 -25.33
CA LEU A 534 19.80 -9.01 -26.31
C LEU A 534 19.05 -8.37 -27.49
N GLY A 535 17.88 -8.93 -27.83
CA GLY A 535 17.04 -8.47 -28.93
C GLY A 535 15.74 -9.25 -29.02
N GLN A 536 14.71 -8.60 -29.57
CA GLN A 536 13.35 -9.12 -29.76
C GLN A 536 12.87 -8.74 -31.17
N GLN A 537 12.13 -9.64 -31.83
CA GLN A 537 11.42 -9.37 -33.07
C GLN A 537 9.97 -9.89 -32.97
N SER A 538 9.02 -9.08 -33.43
CA SER A 538 7.59 -9.42 -33.45
C SER A 538 7.04 -9.45 -34.87
N PHE A 539 6.24 -10.47 -35.17
CA PHE A 539 5.62 -10.70 -36.48
C PHE A 539 4.12 -10.42 -36.42
N ASN A 540 3.63 -9.59 -37.34
CA ASN A 540 2.23 -9.21 -37.45
C ASN A 540 1.52 -9.94 -38.60
N GLU A 541 0.21 -9.73 -38.71
CA GLU A 541 -0.71 -10.42 -39.63
C GLU A 541 -0.22 -10.48 -41.09
N ALA A 542 0.35 -9.40 -41.62
CA ALA A 542 0.88 -9.32 -42.98
C ALA A 542 2.18 -10.12 -43.23
N GLY A 543 2.82 -10.60 -42.15
CA GLY A 543 4.00 -11.46 -42.17
C GLY A 543 3.65 -12.94 -42.21
N TYR A 544 2.90 -13.44 -41.22
CA TYR A 544 2.63 -14.88 -41.08
C TYR A 544 1.51 -15.40 -42.00
N SER A 545 0.52 -14.57 -42.37
CA SER A 545 -0.57 -14.96 -43.29
C SER A 545 -0.08 -15.51 -44.64
N LYS A 546 1.03 -14.99 -45.17
CA LYS A 546 1.68 -15.45 -46.42
C LYS A 546 2.16 -16.90 -46.37
N HIS A 547 2.31 -17.47 -45.17
CA HIS A 547 2.74 -18.85 -44.94
C HIS A 547 1.67 -19.73 -44.28
N GLY A 548 0.44 -19.22 -44.07
CA GLY A 548 -0.62 -19.92 -43.32
C GLY A 548 -1.09 -21.27 -43.88
N GLY A 549 -0.70 -21.63 -45.12
CA GLY A 549 -0.92 -22.95 -45.69
C GLY A 549 0.15 -24.00 -45.38
N ALA A 550 1.29 -23.62 -44.79
CA ALA A 550 2.44 -24.49 -44.58
C ALA A 550 2.44 -25.13 -43.19
N SER A 551 2.81 -26.41 -43.13
CA SER A 551 3.04 -27.16 -41.87
C SER A 551 4.46 -26.97 -41.30
N GLN A 552 5.36 -26.33 -42.05
CA GLN A 552 6.71 -25.97 -41.63
C GLN A 552 7.07 -24.61 -42.24
N THR A 553 7.72 -23.73 -41.46
CA THR A 553 8.24 -22.46 -41.97
C THR A 553 9.66 -22.22 -41.49
N SER A 554 10.52 -21.79 -42.40
CA SER A 554 11.87 -21.32 -42.10
C SER A 554 11.99 -19.82 -42.38
N GLY A 555 12.39 -19.04 -41.38
CA GLY A 555 12.54 -17.59 -41.48
C GLY A 555 13.85 -17.13 -40.86
N THR A 556 14.54 -16.20 -41.53
CA THR A 556 15.65 -15.45 -40.92
C THR A 556 15.09 -14.29 -40.12
N ILE A 557 15.51 -14.15 -38.86
CA ILE A 557 15.19 -12.97 -38.06
C ILE A 557 16.29 -11.94 -38.31
N ASP A 558 15.89 -10.83 -38.94
CA ASP A 558 16.64 -9.59 -38.93
C ASP A 558 16.20 -8.76 -37.71
N ALA A 559 17.14 -8.14 -37.01
CA ALA A 559 16.86 -7.33 -35.82
C ALA A 559 16.37 -5.93 -36.22
N GLY A 560 15.14 -5.85 -36.73
CA GLY A 560 14.51 -4.63 -37.21
C GLY A 560 13.06 -4.89 -37.61
N GLY A 561 12.14 -4.15 -37.00
CA GLY A 561 10.70 -4.44 -37.12
C GLY A 561 10.12 -4.26 -38.52
N GLN A 562 9.03 -5.00 -38.77
CA GLN A 562 8.21 -5.06 -40.00
C GLN A 562 8.77 -5.88 -41.17
N TYR A 563 7.88 -6.70 -41.74
CA TYR A 563 8.23 -7.71 -42.74
C TYR A 563 8.40 -7.11 -44.15
N LYS A 564 9.65 -6.80 -44.53
CA LYS A 564 10.01 -6.57 -45.94
C LYS A 564 11.18 -7.45 -46.37
N ALA A 565 10.88 -8.73 -46.59
CA ALA A 565 11.80 -9.69 -47.21
C ALA A 565 12.08 -9.32 -48.68
N THR A 566 12.90 -8.28 -48.91
CA THR A 566 13.42 -7.91 -50.24
C THR A 566 14.65 -6.97 -50.26
N SER A 567 15.32 -6.72 -49.13
CA SER A 567 16.66 -6.11 -49.09
C SER A 567 17.35 -6.35 -47.75
N TRP A 568 18.65 -6.66 -47.76
CA TRP A 568 19.52 -6.51 -46.59
C TRP A 568 19.65 -5.01 -46.27
N ASP A 569 19.80 -4.64 -44.99
CA ASP A 569 20.45 -3.40 -44.47
C ASP A 569 20.02 -3.09 -43.00
N ASN A 570 20.03 -4.09 -42.08
CA ASN A 570 19.85 -3.86 -40.63
C ASN A 570 20.85 -4.68 -39.80
N SER A 571 22.03 -4.12 -39.54
CA SER A 571 23.09 -4.79 -38.78
C SER A 571 22.84 -4.82 -37.27
N TRP A 572 23.04 -5.98 -36.66
CA TRP A 572 23.48 -6.05 -35.27
C TRP A 572 25.01 -5.88 -35.17
N SER A 573 25.51 -5.34 -34.05
CA SER A 573 26.95 -5.17 -33.77
C SER A 573 27.27 -5.56 -32.32
N ALA A 574 27.07 -6.85 -32.02
CA ALA A 574 27.44 -7.50 -30.76
C ALA A 574 28.96 -7.58 -30.54
N LYS A 575 29.40 -7.53 -29.28
CA LYS A 575 30.73 -8.04 -28.87
C LYS A 575 30.63 -9.56 -28.68
N ILE A 576 31.76 -10.25 -28.63
CA ILE A 576 31.79 -11.71 -28.41
C ILE A 576 31.10 -12.16 -27.10
N ASN A 577 31.05 -11.29 -26.08
CA ASN A 577 30.33 -11.55 -24.82
C ASN A 577 28.80 -11.51 -24.98
N ASP A 578 28.31 -10.83 -26.01
CA ASP A 578 26.89 -10.56 -26.25
C ASP A 578 26.27 -11.63 -27.19
N ILE A 579 27.00 -12.71 -27.51
CA ILE A 579 26.53 -13.83 -28.35
C ILE A 579 25.45 -14.63 -27.59
N PRO A 580 24.24 -14.82 -28.14
CA PRO A 580 23.11 -15.40 -27.42
C PRO A 580 23.33 -16.89 -27.13
N ASP A 581 22.93 -17.34 -25.94
CA ASP A 581 22.97 -18.75 -25.53
C ASP A 581 21.56 -19.34 -25.31
N LYS A 582 20.51 -18.54 -25.46
CA LYS A 582 19.11 -18.94 -25.41
C LYS A 582 18.29 -18.17 -26.44
N ALA A 583 17.40 -18.87 -27.14
CA ALA A 583 16.29 -18.29 -27.90
C ALA A 583 14.97 -18.72 -27.30
N VAL A 584 14.02 -17.79 -27.18
CA VAL A 584 12.64 -18.04 -26.78
C VAL A 584 11.74 -17.62 -27.94
N ALA A 585 10.76 -18.46 -28.28
CA ALA A 585 9.72 -18.16 -29.25
C ALA A 585 8.35 -18.27 -28.58
N THR A 586 7.54 -17.23 -28.70
CA THR A 586 6.25 -17.05 -28.05
C THR A 586 5.20 -16.79 -29.11
N VAL A 587 4.13 -17.59 -29.14
CA VAL A 587 3.09 -17.55 -30.18
C VAL A 587 1.73 -17.43 -29.53
N GLN A 588 0.94 -16.44 -29.95
CA GLN A 588 -0.43 -16.25 -29.47
C GLN A 588 -1.42 -16.97 -30.38
N TYR A 589 -2.18 -17.91 -29.81
CA TYR A 589 -3.34 -18.58 -30.42
C TYR A 589 -4.66 -18.07 -29.80
N ASP A 590 -5.79 -18.47 -30.38
CA ASP A 590 -7.14 -18.16 -29.88
C ASP A 590 -7.47 -18.81 -28.53
N ASP A 591 -6.75 -19.87 -28.15
CA ASP A 591 -6.92 -20.61 -26.90
C ASP A 591 -5.86 -20.30 -25.84
N GLY A 592 -4.76 -19.64 -26.20
CA GLY A 592 -3.72 -19.19 -25.25
C GLY A 592 -2.37 -18.93 -25.90
N THR A 593 -1.37 -18.60 -25.09
CA THR A 593 0.01 -18.41 -25.55
C THR A 593 0.78 -19.74 -25.48
N ALA A 594 1.50 -20.10 -26.54
CA ALA A 594 2.51 -21.17 -26.52
C ALA A 594 3.91 -20.57 -26.49
N THR A 595 4.79 -21.11 -25.66
CA THR A 595 6.20 -20.68 -25.56
C THR A 595 7.12 -21.89 -25.70
N ALA A 596 8.13 -21.77 -26.57
CA ALA A 596 9.17 -22.76 -26.78
C ALA A 596 10.56 -22.12 -26.60
N GLU A 597 11.41 -22.76 -25.80
CA GLU A 597 12.80 -22.34 -25.58
C GLU A 597 13.77 -23.26 -26.32
N LYS A 598 14.90 -22.71 -26.77
CA LYS A 598 16.06 -23.48 -27.25
C LYS A 598 17.37 -22.86 -26.82
N ALA A 599 18.19 -23.64 -26.10
CA ALA A 599 19.59 -23.32 -25.86
C ALA A 599 20.36 -23.27 -27.19
N LEU A 600 21.20 -22.24 -27.34
CA LEU A 600 22.01 -22.00 -28.53
C LEU A 600 23.46 -22.38 -28.27
N SER A 601 24.10 -22.97 -29.28
CA SER A 601 25.54 -23.20 -29.28
C SER A 601 26.06 -23.04 -30.71
N PHE A 602 27.22 -22.41 -30.85
CA PHE A 602 27.85 -22.13 -32.12
C PHE A 602 29.18 -22.88 -32.22
N THR A 603 29.57 -23.30 -33.41
CA THR A 603 30.82 -24.02 -33.63
C THR A 603 32.03 -23.08 -33.51
N GLU A 604 33.22 -23.63 -33.28
CA GLU A 604 34.47 -22.86 -33.24
C GLU A 604 34.64 -22.02 -34.53
N GLU A 605 34.42 -22.63 -35.69
CA GLU A 605 34.40 -21.98 -37.01
C GLU A 605 33.38 -20.82 -37.11
N GLN A 606 32.17 -20.99 -36.56
CA GLN A 606 31.18 -19.91 -36.48
C GLN A 606 31.63 -18.79 -35.54
N THR A 607 32.30 -19.11 -34.42
CA THR A 607 32.76 -18.08 -33.46
C THR A 607 34.03 -17.33 -33.90
N ASN A 608 34.94 -17.98 -34.64
CA ASN A 608 36.24 -17.42 -35.02
C ASN A 608 36.12 -16.10 -35.82
N ILE A 609 35.08 -15.99 -36.64
CA ILE A 609 34.83 -14.78 -37.45
C ILE A 609 34.34 -13.58 -36.61
N PHE A 610 33.63 -13.81 -35.50
CA PHE A 610 33.31 -12.73 -34.54
C PHE A 610 34.60 -12.25 -33.83
N SER A 611 35.45 -13.19 -33.39
CA SER A 611 36.76 -12.88 -32.78
C SER A 611 37.65 -12.07 -33.72
N ALA A 612 37.70 -12.45 -35.00
CA ALA A 612 38.45 -11.77 -36.03
C ALA A 612 37.92 -10.35 -36.31
N ALA A 613 36.61 -10.20 -36.50
CA ALA A 613 35.99 -8.89 -36.73
C ALA A 613 36.19 -7.95 -35.54
N GLN A 614 35.97 -8.42 -34.30
CA GLN A 614 36.18 -7.62 -33.10
C GLN A 614 37.66 -7.18 -32.96
N ALA A 615 38.61 -8.05 -33.27
CA ALA A 615 40.04 -7.71 -33.22
C ALA A 615 40.43 -6.69 -34.30
N VAL A 616 39.89 -6.77 -35.52
CA VAL A 616 40.11 -5.78 -36.58
C VAL A 616 39.48 -4.43 -36.23
N HIS A 617 38.24 -4.40 -35.73
CA HIS A 617 37.56 -3.17 -35.30
C HIS A 617 38.34 -2.45 -34.19
N ALA A 618 39.01 -3.17 -33.30
CA ALA A 618 39.79 -2.58 -32.21
C ALA A 618 41.03 -1.79 -32.66
N LEU A 619 41.49 -1.97 -33.91
CA LEU A 619 42.65 -1.28 -34.49
C LEU A 619 42.36 0.16 -34.92
N PHE A 620 41.10 0.51 -35.17
CA PHE A 620 40.68 1.79 -35.76
C PHE A 620 39.90 2.66 -34.78
N GLU A 621 39.88 3.98 -35.01
CA GLU A 621 38.98 4.88 -34.28
C GLU A 621 37.52 4.72 -34.74
N ASP A 622 37.32 4.72 -36.07
CA ASP A 622 36.11 4.25 -36.74
C ASP A 622 36.51 3.44 -37.97
N VAL A 623 36.12 2.17 -38.01
CA VAL A 623 36.40 1.25 -39.13
C VAL A 623 35.46 1.47 -40.33
N PHE A 624 34.40 2.27 -40.14
CA PHE A 624 33.43 2.63 -41.18
C PHE A 624 33.65 4.04 -41.76
N ALA A 625 34.75 4.70 -41.38
CA ALA A 625 35.16 5.96 -41.97
C ALA A 625 35.51 5.78 -43.46
N GLU A 626 35.19 6.79 -44.28
CA GLU A 626 35.66 6.88 -45.66
C GLU A 626 37.19 6.82 -45.73
N GLU A 627 37.76 6.30 -46.82
CA GLU A 627 39.19 5.94 -46.90
C GLU A 627 40.18 7.10 -46.62
N SER A 628 39.75 8.35 -46.83
CA SER A 628 40.52 9.57 -46.51
C SER A 628 40.48 10.01 -45.04
N ALA A 629 39.64 9.36 -44.22
CA ALA A 629 39.45 9.62 -42.79
C ALA A 629 39.68 8.38 -41.90
N LEU A 630 39.97 7.21 -42.50
CA LEU A 630 40.26 5.97 -41.79
C LEU A 630 41.57 6.09 -40.99
N ALA A 631 41.47 6.11 -39.66
CA ALA A 631 42.60 6.30 -38.75
C ALA A 631 42.78 5.11 -37.78
N LEU A 632 44.04 4.78 -37.48
CA LEU A 632 44.36 3.86 -36.38
C LEU A 632 44.05 4.51 -35.04
N LYS A 633 43.62 3.68 -34.09
CA LYS A 633 43.35 4.10 -32.72
C LYS A 633 44.63 4.38 -31.95
N GLU A 634 44.62 5.40 -31.10
CA GLU A 634 45.78 5.77 -30.28
C GLU A 634 46.32 4.55 -29.49
N GLY A 635 47.64 4.30 -29.63
CA GLY A 635 48.35 3.21 -28.97
C GLY A 635 48.43 1.88 -29.74
N VAL A 636 47.70 1.73 -30.85
CA VAL A 636 47.77 0.52 -31.70
C VAL A 636 49.15 0.35 -32.32
N ASN A 637 49.69 -0.86 -32.22
CA ASN A 637 51.04 -1.20 -32.67
C ASN A 637 51.05 -2.45 -33.56
N GLN A 638 52.24 -2.82 -34.06
CA GLN A 638 52.39 -3.92 -35.02
C GLN A 638 51.98 -5.29 -34.44
N ASP A 639 52.13 -5.51 -33.13
CA ASP A 639 51.73 -6.79 -32.51
C ASP A 639 50.22 -6.91 -32.34
N ASP A 640 49.48 -5.80 -32.18
CA ASP A 640 48.02 -5.79 -32.21
C ASP A 640 47.51 -6.17 -33.62
N ILE A 641 48.12 -5.59 -34.66
CA ILE A 641 47.83 -5.92 -36.06
C ILE A 641 48.20 -7.38 -36.36
N ASN A 642 49.31 -7.88 -35.82
CA ASN A 642 49.71 -9.29 -35.95
C ASN A 642 48.70 -10.23 -35.27
N ALA A 643 48.21 -9.89 -34.07
CA ALA A 643 47.23 -10.68 -33.33
C ALA A 643 45.87 -10.71 -34.05
N ALA A 644 45.38 -9.55 -34.51
CA ALA A 644 44.17 -9.48 -35.32
C ALA A 644 44.34 -10.26 -36.64
N SER A 645 45.50 -10.15 -37.31
CA SER A 645 45.80 -10.93 -38.52
C SER A 645 45.81 -12.45 -38.27
N ALA A 646 46.26 -12.91 -37.10
CA ALA A 646 46.21 -14.33 -36.74
C ALA A 646 44.78 -14.83 -36.57
N LEU A 647 43.90 -14.05 -35.95
CA LEU A 647 42.47 -14.37 -35.81
C LEU A 647 41.75 -14.37 -37.18
N VAL A 648 42.02 -13.38 -38.04
CA VAL A 648 41.50 -13.34 -39.42
C VAL A 648 41.96 -14.56 -40.21
N LYS A 649 43.22 -14.98 -40.09
CA LYS A 649 43.73 -16.20 -40.73
C LYS A 649 43.02 -17.48 -40.27
N ALA A 650 42.55 -17.54 -39.02
CA ALA A 650 41.77 -18.66 -38.47
C ALA A 650 40.30 -18.72 -38.93
N VAL A 651 39.82 -17.71 -39.66
CA VAL A 651 38.50 -17.75 -40.31
C VAL A 651 38.52 -18.72 -41.49
N THR A 652 37.71 -19.77 -41.44
CA THR A 652 37.48 -20.72 -42.55
C THR A 652 36.10 -20.56 -43.20
N LEU A 653 35.15 -19.92 -42.50
CA LEU A 653 33.81 -19.61 -43.00
C LEU A 653 33.83 -18.46 -44.03
N ASN A 654 33.11 -18.63 -45.15
CA ASN A 654 32.91 -17.65 -46.23
C ASN A 654 34.16 -16.80 -46.56
N THR A 655 35.26 -17.46 -46.91
CA THR A 655 36.57 -16.81 -47.08
C THR A 655 36.61 -15.78 -48.22
N THR A 656 35.84 -16.01 -49.29
CA THR A 656 35.82 -15.16 -50.50
C THR A 656 35.18 -13.78 -50.26
N GLN A 657 34.36 -13.63 -49.22
CA GLN A 657 33.73 -12.37 -48.85
C GLN A 657 34.27 -11.87 -47.51
N ASN A 658 33.96 -12.61 -46.44
CA ASN A 658 34.05 -12.07 -45.09
C ASN A 658 35.49 -11.98 -44.59
N LYS A 659 36.31 -12.99 -44.92
CA LYS A 659 37.74 -12.99 -44.59
C LYS A 659 38.51 -11.97 -45.44
N ALA A 660 38.24 -11.91 -46.74
CA ALA A 660 38.94 -11.03 -47.68
C ALA A 660 38.91 -9.54 -47.26
N VAL A 661 37.75 -9.04 -46.82
CA VAL A 661 37.62 -7.65 -46.36
C VAL A 661 38.35 -7.41 -45.03
N LEU A 662 38.35 -8.38 -44.12
CA LEU A 662 39.15 -8.29 -42.89
C LEU A 662 40.66 -8.34 -43.18
N GLU A 663 41.10 -9.09 -44.18
CA GLU A 663 42.50 -9.11 -44.65
C GLU A 663 42.89 -7.78 -45.34
N GLU A 664 41.97 -7.13 -46.06
CA GLU A 664 42.17 -5.77 -46.60
C GLU A 664 42.32 -4.75 -45.46
N LEU A 665 41.44 -4.76 -44.45
CA LEU A 665 41.52 -3.86 -43.30
C LEU A 665 42.82 -4.05 -42.49
N ILE A 666 43.28 -5.29 -42.30
CA ILE A 666 44.61 -5.58 -41.73
C ILE A 666 45.74 -4.95 -42.57
N THR A 667 45.61 -4.99 -43.90
CA THR A 667 46.61 -4.40 -44.81
C THR A 667 46.60 -2.88 -44.76
N LYS A 668 45.41 -2.25 -44.65
CA LYS A 668 45.25 -0.81 -44.44
C LYS A 668 45.82 -0.37 -43.09
N ALA A 669 45.55 -1.11 -42.01
CA ALA A 669 46.13 -0.87 -40.68
C ALA A 669 47.67 -0.87 -40.71
N GLY A 670 48.30 -1.89 -41.31
CA GLY A 670 49.76 -1.94 -41.45
C GLY A 670 50.34 -0.81 -42.31
N THR A 671 49.58 -0.32 -43.29
CA THR A 671 49.98 0.81 -44.15
C THR A 671 49.94 2.13 -43.40
N LEU A 672 48.90 2.37 -42.60
CA LEU A 672 48.78 3.56 -41.74
C LEU A 672 49.92 3.63 -40.70
N LEU A 673 50.18 2.51 -39.99
CA LEU A 673 51.27 2.43 -38.99
C LEU A 673 52.66 2.69 -39.62
N GLY A 674 52.85 2.28 -40.89
CA GLY A 674 54.08 2.57 -41.65
C GLY A 674 54.18 3.99 -42.21
N GLY A 675 53.07 4.74 -42.25
CA GLY A 675 53.01 6.12 -42.74
C GLY A 675 53.61 7.13 -41.75
N ASP A 676 53.20 7.03 -40.47
CA ASP A 676 53.68 7.93 -39.40
C ASP A 676 55.19 7.84 -39.14
N GLN A 677 55.83 6.72 -39.53
CA GLN A 677 57.28 6.54 -39.47
C GLN A 677 58.06 7.38 -40.51
N LYS A 678 57.41 8.02 -41.49
CA LYS A 678 58.09 8.63 -42.67
C LYS A 678 57.97 10.14 -42.84
N THR A 679 57.16 10.84 -42.07
CA THR A 679 57.00 12.31 -42.17
C THR A 679 58.14 13.11 -41.51
N GLY A 680 59.16 12.43 -40.97
CA GLY A 680 60.20 13.00 -40.12
C GLY A 680 61.51 13.47 -40.75
N GLN A 681 61.69 13.51 -42.08
CA GLN A 681 62.97 14.00 -42.66
C GLN A 681 62.93 14.58 -44.10
N GLU A 682 63.16 15.90 -44.17
CA GLU A 682 63.68 16.72 -45.30
C GLU A 682 62.94 16.74 -46.66
N THR A 683 63.48 17.52 -47.62
CA THR A 683 62.67 18.26 -48.62
C THR A 683 63.24 18.31 -50.05
N ASN A 684 62.31 18.49 -51.00
CA ASN A 684 62.46 19.24 -52.27
C ASN A 684 63.07 18.51 -53.50
N ILE A 685 62.81 19.09 -54.69
CA ILE A 685 63.24 18.66 -56.07
C ILE A 685 62.49 17.42 -56.63
N GLN A 686 62.09 17.31 -57.91
CA GLN A 686 61.62 18.28 -58.93
C GLN A 686 60.92 17.51 -60.09
N MET A 687 59.86 18.11 -60.65
CA MET A 687 59.16 17.87 -61.95
C MET A 687 59.51 16.69 -62.89
N MET A 688 58.42 16.16 -63.48
CA MET A 688 58.16 15.90 -64.93
C MET A 688 58.24 14.48 -65.56
N GLN A 689 57.21 14.24 -66.38
CA GLN A 689 57.11 13.43 -67.61
C GLN A 689 56.92 11.89 -67.55
N ALA A 690 55.77 11.48 -68.10
CA ALA A 690 55.48 10.21 -68.77
C ALA A 690 55.55 10.46 -70.32
N PRO A 691 55.04 9.60 -71.25
CA PRO A 691 54.57 8.21 -71.17
C PRO A 691 55.24 7.31 -72.25
N ILE A 692 54.67 6.14 -72.62
CA ILE A 692 54.28 5.76 -74.00
C ILE A 692 53.72 4.31 -74.10
N MET A 693 52.84 4.15 -75.11
CA MET A 693 52.24 2.99 -75.79
C MET A 693 53.10 1.69 -75.88
N ASN A 694 52.57 0.49 -76.16
CA ASN A 694 51.66 0.17 -77.27
C ASN A 694 50.81 -1.11 -77.11
N ALA A 695 49.86 -1.31 -78.03
CA ALA A 695 48.92 -2.44 -78.08
C ALA A 695 49.30 -3.50 -79.13
N GLU A 696 48.63 -4.66 -79.12
CA GLU A 696 48.14 -5.37 -80.31
C GLU A 696 47.10 -6.46 -79.95
N ASP A 697 46.32 -6.89 -80.94
CA ASP A 697 45.06 -7.68 -80.92
C ASP A 697 45.09 -8.61 -82.18
N PRO A 698 44.08 -9.44 -82.53
CA PRO A 698 43.33 -10.48 -81.82
C PRO A 698 43.54 -11.88 -82.51
N VAL A 699 42.55 -12.81 -82.49
CA VAL A 699 42.03 -13.66 -83.62
C VAL A 699 41.45 -15.03 -83.18
N ALA A 700 40.10 -15.07 -83.13
CA ALA A 700 39.15 -15.99 -83.81
C ALA A 700 39.09 -17.54 -83.66
N GLU A 701 37.82 -18.00 -83.55
CA GLU A 701 37.08 -18.89 -84.48
C GLU A 701 36.75 -20.39 -84.20
N GLU A 702 35.51 -20.71 -84.61
CA GLU A 702 34.92 -22.00 -85.07
C GLU A 702 34.73 -23.23 -84.12
N SER A 703 33.75 -24.12 -84.32
CA SER A 703 32.35 -24.08 -84.86
C SER A 703 31.70 -25.50 -84.71
N LEU A 704 30.51 -25.74 -85.32
CA LEU A 704 29.85 -27.07 -85.58
C LEU A 704 29.17 -27.81 -84.38
N GLN A 705 28.06 -28.55 -84.52
CA GLN A 705 26.93 -28.55 -85.49
C GLN A 705 25.73 -29.41 -84.98
N THR A 706 24.48 -28.95 -85.24
CA THR A 706 23.23 -29.65 -85.69
C THR A 706 22.77 -31.04 -85.12
N GLU A 707 21.55 -31.59 -85.35
CA GLU A 707 20.38 -31.27 -86.21
C GLU A 707 19.04 -31.90 -85.66
N ASP A 708 17.89 -31.50 -86.21
CA ASP A 708 16.62 -32.24 -86.47
C ASP A 708 15.64 -32.79 -85.38
N GLU A 709 14.31 -32.87 -85.61
CA GLU A 709 13.35 -32.03 -86.41
C GLU A 709 11.85 -32.41 -86.17
N ILE A 710 10.91 -31.60 -86.73
CA ILE A 710 9.48 -31.87 -87.11
C ILE A 710 8.43 -32.09 -85.98
N GLU A 711 7.38 -31.27 -85.78
CA GLU A 711 6.12 -30.94 -86.55
C GLU A 711 4.99 -32.03 -86.51
N VAL A 712 3.67 -31.77 -86.66
CA VAL A 712 2.85 -30.68 -87.27
C VAL A 712 1.60 -30.35 -86.38
N ALA A 713 0.87 -29.25 -86.65
CA ALA A 713 -0.50 -28.91 -86.15
C ALA A 713 -1.60 -29.15 -87.27
N PRO A 714 -2.72 -28.41 -87.50
CA PRO A 714 -3.50 -27.35 -86.78
C PRO A 714 -5.07 -27.48 -86.91
N GLU A 715 -5.80 -26.34 -87.00
CA GLU A 715 -7.26 -26.09 -87.31
C GLU A 715 -8.27 -26.28 -86.13
N GLU A 716 -9.33 -25.48 -85.89
CA GLU A 716 -9.95 -24.21 -86.41
C GLU A 716 -10.95 -23.70 -85.30
N ALA A 717 -11.74 -22.60 -85.27
CA ALA A 717 -12.21 -21.56 -86.21
C ALA A 717 -12.65 -20.22 -85.52
N ASN A 718 -13.20 -19.29 -86.33
CA ASN A 718 -13.96 -18.06 -85.99
C ASN A 718 -15.20 -18.26 -85.07
N GLY A 719 -15.85 -17.24 -84.46
CA GLY A 719 -15.67 -15.77 -84.42
C GLY A 719 -17.02 -15.02 -84.20
N ASN A 720 -16.97 -13.69 -83.90
CA ASN A 720 -18.12 -12.75 -83.77
C ASN A 720 -19.07 -12.97 -82.54
N ASP A 721 -19.79 -11.99 -81.95
CA ASP A 721 -19.79 -10.52 -82.14
C ASP A 721 -20.34 -9.71 -80.92
N GLU A 722 -20.22 -8.38 -81.04
CA GLU A 722 -21.03 -7.27 -80.47
C GLU A 722 -21.18 -6.96 -78.95
N MET A 723 -21.15 -5.64 -78.74
CA MET A 723 -21.27 -4.82 -77.52
C MET A 723 -22.64 -4.83 -76.82
N THR A 724 -22.68 -4.42 -75.55
CA THR A 724 -23.37 -3.17 -75.15
C THR A 724 -22.92 -2.67 -73.76
N THR A 725 -23.18 -1.39 -73.47
CA THR A 725 -22.75 -0.65 -72.27
C THR A 725 -23.95 -0.04 -71.50
N GLU A 726 -23.66 0.76 -70.45
CA GLU A 726 -24.57 1.64 -69.67
C GLU A 726 -25.35 0.99 -68.50
N ALA A 727 -25.66 1.70 -67.39
CA ALA A 727 -25.08 2.91 -66.77
C ALA A 727 -25.65 3.14 -65.34
N VAL A 728 -24.86 3.80 -64.47
CA VAL A 728 -25.17 5.02 -63.64
C VAL A 728 -26.64 5.19 -63.16
N VAL A 729 -26.99 5.42 -61.88
CA VAL A 729 -26.59 6.54 -60.98
C VAL A 729 -26.52 6.12 -59.49
N GLU A 730 -25.73 6.91 -58.75
CA GLU A 730 -25.68 7.29 -57.32
C GLU A 730 -27.09 7.48 -56.62
N ASN A 731 -27.27 7.84 -55.33
CA ASN A 731 -26.36 8.36 -54.29
C ASN A 731 -26.95 8.23 -52.85
N GLU A 732 -26.13 8.50 -51.81
CA GLU A 732 -26.42 9.17 -50.50
C GLU A 732 -27.67 8.79 -49.63
N ALA A 733 -27.68 8.85 -48.28
CA ALA A 733 -26.68 9.15 -47.24
C ALA A 733 -27.15 8.66 -45.84
N ASN A 734 -26.33 8.93 -44.81
CA ASN A 734 -26.55 9.17 -43.36
C ASN A 734 -28.01 9.28 -42.81
N GLU A 735 -28.29 9.12 -41.50
CA GLU A 735 -27.45 9.32 -40.30
C GLU A 735 -27.92 8.52 -39.05
N GLU A 736 -27.35 8.84 -37.88
CA GLU A 736 -27.64 8.34 -36.52
C GLU A 736 -29.03 8.86 -36.00
N ALA A 737 -29.59 8.57 -34.81
CA ALA A 737 -29.06 8.13 -33.51
C ALA A 737 -30.16 7.64 -32.51
N ILE A 738 -29.80 6.69 -31.61
CA ILE A 738 -30.02 6.59 -30.12
C ILE A 738 -31.43 6.82 -29.48
N VAL A 739 -31.62 6.29 -28.24
CA VAL A 739 -32.72 6.48 -27.23
C VAL A 739 -33.88 5.46 -27.41
N GLU A 740 -34.00 4.39 -26.60
CA GLU A 740 -34.64 4.31 -25.24
C GLU A 740 -36.14 4.71 -25.24
N VAL A 741 -37.09 4.15 -24.49
CA VAL A 741 -37.26 3.01 -23.54
C VAL A 741 -38.81 2.89 -23.32
N ASP A 742 -39.39 1.71 -23.03
CA ASP A 742 -40.24 1.49 -21.82
C ASP A 742 -40.95 0.11 -21.68
N GLU A 743 -41.44 -0.10 -20.45
CA GLU A 743 -42.07 -1.27 -19.81
C GLU A 743 -43.29 -1.95 -20.46
N ALA A 744 -43.50 -3.23 -20.09
CA ALA A 744 -44.82 -3.78 -19.75
C ALA A 744 -44.72 -4.99 -18.79
N GLN A 745 -45.47 -4.95 -17.68
CA GLN A 745 -45.79 -6.10 -16.79
C GLN A 745 -47.17 -6.70 -17.21
N ALA A 746 -47.73 -7.79 -16.65
CA ALA A 746 -47.31 -8.63 -15.51
C ALA A 746 -47.21 -10.15 -15.87
N GLU A 747 -47.95 -11.15 -15.36
CA GLU A 747 -49.12 -11.25 -14.45
C GLU A 747 -49.15 -12.62 -13.72
N GLU A 748 -50.28 -13.04 -13.13
CA GLU A 748 -50.41 -14.12 -12.12
C GLU A 748 -50.66 -15.54 -12.68
N ASP A 749 -50.39 -16.60 -11.88
CA ASP A 749 -51.44 -17.50 -11.36
C ASP A 749 -50.96 -18.40 -10.20
N GLU A 750 -51.87 -18.95 -9.38
CA GLU A 750 -51.59 -19.47 -8.02
C GLU A 750 -51.66 -21.02 -7.80
N GLU A 751 -51.02 -21.43 -6.70
CA GLU A 751 -51.20 -22.61 -5.82
C GLU A 751 -52.13 -23.80 -6.19
N VAL A 752 -51.60 -25.04 -6.10
CA VAL A 752 -52.29 -26.21 -5.46
C VAL A 752 -51.25 -27.15 -4.81
N ALA A 753 -51.50 -27.63 -3.59
CA ALA A 753 -50.75 -28.71 -2.93
C ALA A 753 -51.64 -29.90 -2.53
N VAL A 754 -51.11 -31.14 -2.59
CA VAL A 754 -51.76 -32.37 -2.08
C VAL A 754 -50.70 -33.34 -1.54
N GLU A 755 -50.90 -33.86 -0.32
CA GLU A 755 -50.07 -34.90 0.32
C GLU A 755 -50.51 -36.33 -0.04
N ALA A 756 -49.58 -37.30 0.06
CA ALA A 756 -49.91 -38.70 0.37
C ALA A 756 -48.70 -39.46 0.97
N GLU A 757 -48.83 -40.00 2.19
CA GLU A 757 -47.87 -40.93 2.79
C GLU A 757 -48.05 -42.38 2.26
N LYS A 758 -46.97 -43.18 2.17
CA LYS A 758 -46.69 -44.35 3.07
C LYS A 758 -45.68 -45.38 2.53
N ALA A 759 -44.77 -45.78 3.42
CA ALA A 759 -44.12 -47.11 3.55
C ALA A 759 -43.28 -47.61 2.33
N GLU A 760 -42.38 -48.60 2.45
CA GLU A 760 -42.11 -49.53 3.57
C GLU A 760 -40.62 -49.87 3.70
N ASP A 761 -40.28 -50.47 4.84
CA ASP A 761 -38.96 -50.90 5.37
C ASP A 761 -38.13 -51.84 4.47
N ILE A 762 -36.81 -51.60 4.34
CA ILE A 762 -35.77 -52.63 4.06
C ILE A 762 -34.48 -52.28 4.82
N SER A 763 -33.77 -53.31 5.30
CA SER A 763 -32.77 -53.27 6.37
C SER A 763 -31.30 -53.50 5.97
N GLU A 764 -30.39 -53.05 6.86
CA GLU A 764 -29.07 -53.65 7.22
C GLU A 764 -27.89 -53.78 6.21
N GLY A 765 -26.71 -53.32 6.67
CA GLY A 765 -25.39 -53.87 6.31
C GLY A 765 -24.61 -53.15 5.18
N ILE A 766 -23.28 -53.19 5.11
CA ILE A 766 -22.21 -53.74 5.98
C ILE A 766 -21.00 -52.77 5.97
N GLN A 767 -20.09 -52.90 6.95
CA GLN A 767 -18.84 -52.14 7.10
C GLN A 767 -17.80 -52.42 5.98
N GLU A 768 -17.02 -51.40 5.61
CA GLU A 768 -15.56 -51.35 5.88
C GLU A 768 -15.06 -49.90 5.97
#